data_AF-A0A2R4TBU9-F1
#
_entry.id   AF-A0A2R4TBU9-F1
#
_cell.length_a   1.000
_cell.length_b   1.000
_cell.length_c   1.000
_cell.angle_alpha   90.00
_cell.angle_beta   90.00
_cell.angle_gamma   90.00
#
_symmetry.space_group_name_H-M   'P 1'
#
loop_
_entity.id
_entity.type
_entity.pdbx_description
1 polymer ?
#
loop_
_entity_poly.entity_id
_entity_poly.type
_entity_poly.pdbx_seq_one_letter_code
_entity_poly.pdbx_strand_id
1 'polypeptide(L)'
;MANQVPVRVPFQPNPRLTLFLAERQAGNGPAVAMYLRLGTSRHGRPVRSTVASRWISGTSAARCRKLSRGCHARRARTRRIGHESWGAIIHAATVVVSGMHSGPNPSPGLGIARSLKLADPEVRVVGLDYSAASSALHTSILDDVVLLPGWDEIHPGTWMEQVADLIADPNTFLIPTLDLEVRVLAEFFGVHERVLAPNKRVLDTVAKPPVTVADALGLPLPEFSTDTDWGAAERFIRHSPYGAWAKGQHYEAFRVRSVEEALAAGRFIKREWGGDWHLEAHVPGQECGIAFVARNGALLDAVLMTKVILTPEGKTWSGEVAELPDVLWEKLRHYAADVGWNGGGEIEMIRTWDGDLKLMEVNPRFPAWIHGASTCGANLPAALLAEQVRPERRRLTSGFTRVVEEIAVSPVLGISSYPWGPSDGINPATKHPSGMRTLGRRELLSEPTAVHGPASAIPSNRTHPQPSESTESLTGYETLLDTPSESWATPSRQILVTLLDERVAELRAQLDGLPHTVLAHSIKTCPHPELLSRAAGLGLVAEAITLDELDVAITHGFDPGCAILNGPAKWWPSRSSVRCGAFFADSVEELAQLVRSLDAGFRLTADIVGIRVAAPGVASRFGLSFERSADLAETAALLTELRVRLGARWGIHFHQAESVLGPDRWRHEATSALGFADPLADRLGDPPAVVDFGGGWHVDDLSVLRSSLDRVLATGGDCLRTRQLEIVLEPGKLLTQSAAAVVTRVLLAKGHGIGREVIVDAALGDIPEARYRAHPVAQFIHGEWRPVSRGAGRILGRSCMESDILAEELDVSSLAEGDFLAFGMCGAYDLSMSYPFGRGLAAEALA
;
A
#
# COMPACT_ATOMS: atom_id res chain seq x y z
N MET A 1 12.03 24.34 36.83
CA MET A 1 12.52 23.88 38.15
C MET A 1 11.34 23.45 39.01
N ALA A 2 11.03 22.16 38.97
CA ALA A 2 10.39 21.40 40.04
C ALA A 2 10.90 19.97 39.84
N ASN A 3 11.84 19.51 40.66
CA ASN A 3 12.35 18.14 40.62
C ASN A 3 11.20 17.20 41.02
N GLN A 4 10.49 16.64 40.03
CA GLN A 4 9.65 15.48 40.29
C GLN A 4 10.56 14.24 40.33
N VAL A 5 10.74 13.72 41.54
CA VAL A 5 11.50 12.51 41.82
C VAL A 5 10.77 11.32 41.17
N PRO A 6 11.48 10.36 40.54
CA PRO A 6 10.85 9.15 40.00
C PRO A 6 10.02 8.44 41.08
N VAL A 7 8.77 8.13 40.75
CA VAL A 7 7.87 7.41 41.67
C VAL A 7 8.19 5.92 41.57
N ARG A 8 9.00 5.40 42.51
CA ARG A 8 9.16 3.96 42.73
C ARG A 8 7.97 3.43 43.52
N VAL A 9 7.28 2.43 42.99
CA VAL A 9 6.11 1.82 43.63
C VAL A 9 6.38 0.35 43.93
N PRO A 10 6.72 -0.03 45.17
CA PRO A 10 6.92 -1.44 45.52
C PRO A 10 5.59 -2.22 45.47
N PHE A 11 5.61 -3.38 44.81
CA PHE A 11 4.45 -4.29 44.69
C PHE A 11 4.27 -5.11 45.99
N GLN A 12 3.05 -5.16 46.55
CA GLN A 12 2.72 -6.08 47.66
C GLN A 12 1.98 -7.33 47.14
N PRO A 13 2.45 -8.56 47.44
CA PRO A 13 1.81 -9.78 46.97
C PRO A 13 0.49 -10.07 47.72
N ASN A 14 -0.56 -10.44 46.99
CA ASN A 14 -1.82 -10.96 47.54
C ASN A 14 -1.64 -12.42 48.04
N PRO A 15 -2.34 -12.87 49.09
CA PRO A 15 -2.13 -14.20 49.69
C PRO A 15 -2.59 -15.33 48.77
N ARG A 16 -1.73 -16.36 48.64
CA ARG A 16 -1.92 -17.57 47.81
C ARG A 16 -3.21 -18.33 48.17
N LEU A 17 -4.06 -18.59 47.18
CA LEU A 17 -5.17 -19.56 47.26
C LEU A 17 -4.64 -20.94 46.84
N THR A 18 -4.53 -21.87 47.79
CA THR A 18 -4.13 -23.27 47.55
C THR A 18 -5.34 -24.13 47.19
N LEU A 19 -5.35 -24.74 46.00
CA LEU A 19 -6.38 -25.71 45.59
C LEU A 19 -6.05 -27.12 46.13
N PHE A 20 -6.99 -27.75 46.84
CA PHE A 20 -6.92 -29.19 47.17
C PHE A 20 -7.76 -30.01 46.19
N LEU A 21 -7.16 -31.06 45.62
CA LEU A 21 -7.86 -32.13 44.90
C LEU A 21 -8.24 -33.24 45.89
N ALA A 22 -9.52 -33.59 45.97
CA ALA A 22 -9.98 -34.77 46.69
C ALA A 22 -10.66 -35.73 45.72
N GLU A 23 -10.11 -36.94 45.56
CA GLU A 23 -10.73 -38.03 44.81
C GLU A 23 -11.83 -38.70 45.65
N ARG A 24 -13.01 -38.89 45.08
CA ARG A 24 -13.99 -39.88 45.55
C ARG A 24 -14.29 -40.87 44.44
N GLN A 25 -14.09 -42.16 44.74
CA GLN A 25 -14.56 -43.26 43.91
C GLN A 25 -16.07 -43.46 44.10
N ALA A 26 -16.83 -43.40 43.00
CA ALA A 26 -18.09 -44.11 42.83
C ALA A 26 -18.24 -44.45 41.33
N GLY A 27 -18.65 -45.70 41.04
CA GLY A 27 -18.44 -46.38 39.77
C GLY A 27 -19.10 -45.79 38.52
N ASN A 28 -18.48 -46.16 37.39
CA ASN A 28 -18.81 -45.94 35.96
C ASN A 28 -18.36 -44.62 35.31
N GLY A 29 -17.12 -44.65 34.77
CA GLY A 29 -16.60 -43.81 33.67
C GLY A 29 -15.95 -42.47 34.09
N PRO A 30 -14.89 -41.98 33.39
CA PRO A 30 -14.29 -40.69 33.71
C PRO A 30 -15.16 -39.57 33.15
N ALA A 31 -15.87 -38.85 34.02
CA ALA A 31 -16.44 -37.55 33.74
C ALA A 31 -15.71 -36.51 34.59
N VAL A 32 -14.99 -35.57 33.96
CA VAL A 32 -14.48 -34.38 34.65
C VAL A 32 -15.61 -33.35 34.60
N ALA A 33 -16.31 -33.17 35.72
CA ALA A 33 -17.25 -32.08 35.93
C ALA A 33 -16.63 -31.08 36.91
N MET A 34 -16.32 -29.86 36.45
CA MET A 34 -16.02 -28.72 37.32
C MET A 34 -17.34 -28.21 37.91
N TYR A 35 -17.49 -28.32 39.24
CA TYR A 35 -18.55 -27.62 39.97
C TYR A 35 -17.96 -26.42 40.72
N LEU A 36 -18.43 -25.21 40.40
CA LEU A 36 -18.26 -24.03 41.22
C LEU A 36 -19.25 -24.11 42.40
N ARG A 37 -18.73 -24.26 43.62
CA ARG A 37 -19.54 -24.17 44.85
C ARG A 37 -19.60 -22.71 45.28
N LEU A 38 -20.65 -21.99 44.89
CA LEU A 38 -20.95 -20.67 45.45
C LEU A 38 -21.46 -20.84 46.88
N GLY A 39 -20.92 -20.02 47.79
CA GLY A 39 -21.26 -20.00 49.20
C GLY A 39 -22.74 -19.69 49.46
N THR A 40 -23.20 -20.11 50.63
CA THR A 40 -24.55 -19.95 51.14
C THR A 40 -24.95 -18.48 51.28
N SER A 41 -26.09 -18.08 50.72
CA SER A 41 -26.84 -16.90 51.19
C SER A 41 -27.92 -17.33 52.19
N ARG A 42 -28.12 -16.50 53.22
CA ARG A 42 -29.25 -16.62 54.16
C ARG A 42 -30.56 -16.41 53.38
N HIS A 43 -31.54 -17.27 53.66
CA HIS A 43 -32.91 -17.35 53.11
C HIS A 43 -33.06 -18.21 51.85
N GLY A 44 -33.36 -19.49 52.10
CA GLY A 44 -33.58 -20.49 51.07
C GLY A 44 -34.89 -20.33 50.30
N ARG A 45 -34.79 -20.56 48.98
CA ARG A 45 -35.76 -21.26 48.11
C ARG A 45 -35.09 -21.50 46.74
N PRO A 46 -35.24 -22.70 46.12
CA PRO A 46 -34.63 -22.98 44.82
C PRO A 46 -35.55 -22.52 43.67
N VAL A 47 -34.99 -21.82 42.68
CA VAL A 47 -35.61 -21.66 41.36
C VAL A 47 -34.84 -22.52 40.37
N ARG A 48 -35.54 -23.51 39.79
CA ARG A 48 -35.05 -24.32 38.67
C ARG A 48 -35.32 -23.57 37.36
N SER A 49 -34.35 -23.56 36.45
CA SER A 49 -34.63 -23.37 35.02
C SER A 49 -33.85 -24.41 34.20
N THR A 50 -34.63 -25.26 33.55
CA THR A 50 -34.25 -26.32 32.61
C THR A 50 -33.92 -25.72 31.25
N VAL A 51 -32.86 -26.17 30.58
CA VAL A 51 -32.75 -26.06 29.12
C VAL A 51 -32.51 -27.45 28.55
N ALA A 52 -33.41 -27.84 27.65
CA ALA A 52 -33.50 -29.14 27.02
C ALA A 52 -32.53 -29.25 25.85
N SER A 53 -31.78 -30.35 25.79
CA SER A 53 -31.05 -30.79 24.60
C SER A 53 -31.97 -31.61 23.70
N ARG A 54 -32.24 -31.16 22.48
CA ARG A 54 -32.93 -31.94 21.44
C ARG A 54 -31.90 -32.61 20.53
N TRP A 55 -32.07 -33.91 20.33
CA TRP A 55 -31.25 -34.80 19.52
C TRP A 55 -31.62 -34.72 18.04
N ILE A 56 -30.62 -34.82 17.15
CA ILE A 56 -30.80 -35.34 15.78
C ILE A 56 -29.77 -36.47 15.58
N SER A 57 -30.30 -37.62 15.19
CA SER A 57 -29.67 -38.91 14.96
C SER A 57 -29.47 -39.18 13.47
N GLY A 58 -28.44 -39.97 13.09
CA GLY A 58 -28.33 -40.63 11.78
C GLY A 58 -26.90 -41.09 11.45
N THR A 59 -26.40 -42.15 12.10
CA THR A 59 -26.10 -43.49 11.54
C THR A 59 -25.05 -43.56 10.41
N SER A 60 -23.87 -44.12 10.69
CA SER A 60 -23.65 -45.56 10.60
C SER A 60 -22.29 -45.97 11.19
N ALA A 61 -22.36 -46.93 12.11
CA ALA A 61 -21.23 -47.58 12.73
C ALA A 61 -20.98 -48.90 12.00
N ALA A 62 -19.80 -49.06 11.38
CA ALA A 62 -19.22 -50.37 11.13
C ALA A 62 -17.73 -50.21 10.81
N ARG A 63 -16.90 -50.87 11.63
CA ARG A 63 -15.44 -51.12 11.52
C ARG A 63 -14.57 -50.22 12.39
N CYS A 64 -14.39 -50.65 13.64
CA CYS A 64 -13.05 -50.97 14.16
C CYS A 64 -13.17 -51.60 15.56
N ARG A 65 -13.62 -52.86 15.61
CA ARG A 65 -13.26 -53.78 16.70
C ARG A 65 -12.19 -54.73 16.17
N LYS A 66 -10.93 -54.38 16.37
CA LYS A 66 -9.78 -55.30 16.49
C LYS A 66 -8.56 -54.45 16.82
N LEU A 67 -7.72 -54.97 17.72
CA LEU A 67 -6.48 -54.39 18.28
C LEU A 67 -6.63 -53.68 19.64
N SER A 68 -7.19 -54.42 20.60
CA SER A 68 -7.00 -54.16 22.03
C SER A 68 -6.37 -55.38 22.71
N ARG A 69 -5.10 -55.69 22.41
CA ARG A 69 -4.23 -56.52 23.28
C ARG A 69 -2.77 -56.14 23.06
N GLY A 70 -2.16 -55.50 24.06
CA GLY A 70 -0.71 -55.31 24.14
C GLY A 70 -0.27 -53.86 24.35
N CYS A 71 -0.33 -53.37 25.58
CA CYS A 71 0.76 -52.55 26.14
C CYS A 71 0.51 -52.29 27.63
N HIS A 72 1.32 -52.97 28.44
CA HIS A 72 1.53 -52.57 29.83
C HIS A 72 2.20 -51.19 29.91
N ALA A 73 1.89 -50.51 31.00
CA ALA A 73 2.34 -49.19 31.38
C ALA A 73 3.81 -48.89 31.06
N ARG A 74 4.04 -47.88 30.21
CA ARG A 74 5.21 -47.00 30.33
C ARG A 74 4.69 -45.63 30.74
N ARG A 75 4.95 -45.23 32.00
CA ARG A 75 4.89 -43.83 32.41
C ARG A 75 5.90 -43.06 31.54
N ALA A 76 5.41 -42.34 30.55
CA ALA A 76 6.20 -41.37 29.82
C ALA A 76 6.50 -40.22 30.79
N ARG A 77 7.73 -40.21 31.35
CA ARG A 77 8.33 -38.98 31.86
C ARG A 77 8.41 -38.01 30.68
N THR A 78 7.55 -37.00 30.64
CA THR A 78 7.81 -35.77 29.90
C THR A 78 9.09 -35.17 30.48
N ARG A 79 10.22 -35.42 29.83
CA ARG A 79 11.47 -34.69 30.09
C ARG A 79 11.17 -33.22 29.83
N ARG A 80 11.26 -32.37 30.86
CA ARG A 80 11.39 -30.92 30.72
C ARG A 80 12.51 -30.66 29.72
N ILE A 81 12.22 -29.91 28.67
CA ILE A 81 13.22 -29.44 27.72
C ILE A 81 14.08 -28.41 28.47
N GLY A 82 15.37 -28.68 28.66
CA GLY A 82 16.46 -27.70 28.77
C GLY A 82 16.40 -26.52 29.75
N HIS A 83 15.56 -26.50 30.78
CA HIS A 83 15.51 -25.36 31.73
C HIS A 83 16.70 -25.28 32.70
N GLU A 84 17.51 -26.34 32.85
CA GLU A 84 18.53 -26.42 33.92
C GLU A 84 19.84 -25.64 33.66
N SER A 85 20.03 -24.97 32.51
CA SER A 85 21.29 -24.25 32.20
C SER A 85 21.27 -22.73 32.38
N TRP A 86 20.10 -22.09 32.51
CA TRP A 86 19.97 -20.62 32.52
C TRP A 86 20.01 -20.01 33.94
N GLY A 87 19.38 -20.70 34.89
CA GLY A 87 19.01 -20.12 36.20
C GLY A 87 20.14 -19.83 37.17
N ALA A 88 21.39 -20.24 36.91
CA ALA A 88 22.51 -19.88 37.78
C ALA A 88 23.15 -18.52 37.44
N ILE A 89 22.98 -18.02 36.22
CA ILE A 89 23.67 -16.82 35.71
C ILE A 89 22.78 -15.57 35.81
N ILE A 90 21.47 -15.70 35.59
CA ILE A 90 20.54 -14.56 35.54
C ILE A 90 19.87 -14.22 36.89
N HIS A 91 19.94 -15.12 37.88
CA HIS A 91 19.22 -15.02 39.15
C HIS A 91 19.54 -13.77 39.98
N ALA A 92 20.78 -13.29 39.93
CA ALA A 92 21.24 -12.13 40.69
C ALA A 92 21.03 -10.78 39.98
N ALA A 93 20.51 -10.78 38.74
CA ALA A 93 20.36 -9.58 37.94
C ALA A 93 19.02 -8.87 38.19
N THR A 94 19.04 -7.54 38.15
CA THR A 94 17.85 -6.71 37.98
C THR A 94 17.77 -6.27 36.51
N VAL A 95 16.64 -6.45 35.87
CA VAL A 95 16.47 -6.14 34.45
C VAL A 95 15.37 -5.11 34.30
N VAL A 96 15.76 -3.90 33.90
CA VAL A 96 14.85 -2.83 33.52
C VAL A 96 14.50 -3.02 32.05
N VAL A 97 13.22 -3.06 31.72
CA VAL A 97 12.74 -3.23 30.34
C VAL A 97 11.76 -2.12 30.02
N SER A 98 11.97 -1.38 28.94
CA SER A 98 11.05 -0.32 28.52
C SER A 98 9.94 -0.83 27.60
N GLY A 99 8.95 0.01 27.28
CA GLY A 99 7.91 -0.27 26.28
C GLY A 99 6.92 -1.33 26.76
N MET A 100 6.13 -0.99 27.78
CA MET A 100 5.17 -1.84 28.47
C MET A 100 3.73 -1.72 27.90
N HIS A 101 3.57 -1.08 26.74
CA HIS A 101 2.28 -1.09 26.06
C HIS A 101 1.99 -2.47 25.44
N SER A 102 0.86 -3.10 25.78
CA SER A 102 0.48 -4.43 25.26
C SER A 102 -0.95 -4.45 24.68
N GLY A 103 -1.38 -3.35 24.06
CA GLY A 103 -2.66 -3.26 23.33
C GLY A 103 -2.63 -3.93 21.95
N PRO A 104 -3.54 -3.55 21.02
CA PRO A 104 -3.58 -4.08 19.65
C PRO A 104 -2.28 -3.89 18.86
N ASN A 105 -1.51 -2.86 19.17
CA ASN A 105 -0.15 -2.63 18.65
C ASN A 105 0.88 -2.75 19.79
N PRO A 106 1.24 -3.97 20.20
CA PRO A 106 2.04 -4.18 21.41
C PRO A 106 3.52 -3.83 21.19
N SER A 107 4.13 -3.26 22.22
CA SER A 107 5.58 -3.11 22.37
C SER A 107 6.23 -4.41 22.88
N PRO A 108 7.55 -4.58 22.74
CA PRO A 108 8.26 -5.81 23.14
C PRO A 108 8.38 -6.05 24.64
N GLY A 109 8.23 -5.03 25.49
CA GLY A 109 8.64 -5.08 26.89
C GLY A 109 8.01 -6.21 27.71
N LEU A 110 6.68 -6.39 27.61
CA LEU A 110 6.00 -7.50 28.30
C LEU A 110 6.47 -8.87 27.80
N GLY A 111 6.76 -8.99 26.50
CA GLY A 111 7.25 -10.22 25.91
C GLY A 111 8.62 -10.60 26.47
N ILE A 112 9.52 -9.63 26.57
CA ILE A 112 10.85 -9.78 27.17
C ILE A 112 10.72 -10.18 28.66
N ALA A 113 9.90 -9.47 29.44
CA ALA A 113 9.67 -9.78 30.85
C ALA A 113 9.20 -11.23 31.06
N ARG A 114 8.22 -11.68 30.25
CA ARG A 114 7.75 -13.07 30.25
C ARG A 114 8.82 -14.07 29.88
N SER A 115 9.66 -13.75 28.90
CA SER A 115 10.78 -14.62 28.48
C SER A 115 11.83 -14.76 29.58
N LEU A 116 12.16 -13.69 30.29
CA LEU A 116 13.08 -13.71 31.41
C LEU A 116 12.54 -14.54 32.58
N LYS A 117 11.29 -14.28 33.01
CA LYS A 117 10.62 -15.06 34.06
C LYS A 117 10.39 -16.53 33.70
N LEU A 118 10.27 -16.83 32.40
CA LEU A 118 10.23 -18.21 31.91
C LEU A 118 11.58 -18.92 32.12
N ALA A 119 12.70 -18.23 31.90
CA ALA A 119 14.03 -18.79 32.12
C ALA A 119 14.35 -18.97 33.62
N ASP A 120 14.08 -17.94 34.41
CA ASP A 120 14.22 -17.94 35.87
C ASP A 120 13.09 -17.13 36.51
N PRO A 121 12.16 -17.75 37.26
CA PRO A 121 11.08 -17.04 37.95
C PRO A 121 11.55 -15.99 38.96
N GLU A 122 12.77 -16.14 39.47
CA GLU A 122 13.32 -15.31 40.55
C GLU A 122 14.11 -14.09 40.04
N VAL A 123 14.39 -13.99 38.72
CA VAL A 123 15.03 -12.80 38.15
C VAL A 123 14.16 -11.57 38.42
N ARG A 124 14.76 -10.47 38.88
CA ARG A 124 14.01 -9.25 39.18
C ARG A 124 13.80 -8.44 37.89
N VAL A 125 12.56 -8.25 37.48
CA VAL A 125 12.17 -7.49 36.27
C VAL A 125 11.45 -6.21 36.66
N VAL A 126 11.95 -5.08 36.18
CA VAL A 126 11.38 -3.74 36.41
C VAL A 126 10.84 -3.21 35.10
N GLY A 127 9.56 -2.85 35.06
CA GLY A 127 8.95 -2.26 33.87
C GLY A 127 9.12 -0.75 33.83
N LEU A 128 9.71 -0.26 32.74
CA LEU A 128 9.89 1.16 32.46
C LEU A 128 8.90 1.61 31.38
N ASP A 129 8.20 2.72 31.61
CA ASP A 129 7.36 3.34 30.58
C ASP A 129 7.22 4.86 30.82
N TYR A 130 6.57 5.52 29.87
CA TYR A 130 6.34 6.97 29.80
C TYR A 130 4.86 7.32 29.97
N SER A 131 3.99 6.30 30.11
CA SER A 131 2.57 6.48 30.33
C SER A 131 2.03 5.47 31.34
N ALA A 132 1.29 5.97 32.34
CA ALA A 132 0.54 5.11 33.26
C ALA A 132 -0.57 4.30 32.57
N ALA A 133 -0.92 4.64 31.32
CA ALA A 133 -1.91 3.91 30.53
C ALA A 133 -1.33 2.65 29.85
N SER A 134 -0.02 2.43 29.92
CA SER A 134 0.63 1.24 29.35
C SER A 134 0.20 -0.01 30.12
N SER A 135 -0.60 -0.84 29.45
CA SER A 135 -1.33 -1.94 30.08
C SER A 135 -0.44 -2.93 30.84
N ALA A 136 0.76 -3.24 30.34
CA ALA A 136 1.62 -4.21 31.01
C ALA A 136 2.20 -3.70 32.32
N LEU A 137 2.13 -2.41 32.66
CA LEU A 137 2.54 -1.92 33.99
C LEU A 137 1.68 -2.48 35.14
N HIS A 138 0.50 -3.04 34.82
CA HIS A 138 -0.41 -3.61 35.81
C HIS A 138 -0.26 -5.13 35.99
N THR A 139 0.63 -5.78 35.23
CA THR A 139 0.82 -7.23 35.33
C THR A 139 1.56 -7.63 36.61
N SER A 140 1.27 -8.82 37.13
CA SER A 140 2.01 -9.39 38.27
C SER A 140 3.36 -9.98 37.89
N ILE A 141 3.75 -9.96 36.60
CA ILE A 141 5.04 -10.48 36.15
C ILE A 141 6.21 -9.52 36.44
N LEU A 142 5.90 -8.24 36.66
CA LEU A 142 6.87 -7.22 37.02
C LEU A 142 7.03 -7.18 38.54
N ASP A 143 8.27 -7.07 39.00
CA ASP A 143 8.59 -6.96 40.43
C ASP A 143 8.56 -5.49 40.91
N ASP A 144 8.72 -4.54 39.97
CA ASP A 144 8.67 -3.11 40.21
C ASP A 144 8.34 -2.36 38.91
N VAL A 145 7.98 -1.09 39.03
CA VAL A 145 7.70 -0.20 37.90
C VAL A 145 8.41 1.14 38.04
N VAL A 146 8.89 1.66 36.92
CA VAL A 146 9.45 3.00 36.80
C VAL A 146 8.62 3.73 35.75
N LEU A 147 7.97 4.81 36.17
CA LEU A 147 7.23 5.69 35.28
C LEU A 147 8.00 7.01 35.14
N LEU A 148 8.46 7.30 33.93
CA LEU A 148 9.07 8.59 33.59
C LEU A 148 8.01 9.55 33.00
N PRO A 149 8.29 10.86 32.98
CA PRO A 149 7.41 11.83 32.30
C PRO A 149 7.18 11.49 30.82
N GLY A 150 6.10 12.01 30.25
CA GLY A 150 5.83 11.87 28.82
C GLY A 150 6.92 12.49 27.95
N TRP A 151 7.07 12.03 26.71
CA TRP A 151 8.09 12.52 25.78
C TRP A 151 7.99 14.03 25.49
N ASP A 152 6.81 14.62 25.66
CA ASP A 152 6.52 16.05 25.56
C ASP A 152 7.00 16.86 26.78
N GLU A 153 7.21 16.21 27.92
CA GLU A 153 7.63 16.83 29.19
C GLU A 153 9.10 16.52 29.53
N ILE A 154 9.73 15.59 28.81
CA ILE A 154 11.11 15.16 29.07
C ILE A 154 12.12 16.25 28.68
N HIS A 155 12.98 16.60 29.64
CA HIS A 155 14.23 17.32 29.37
C HIS A 155 15.38 16.31 29.15
N PRO A 156 16.08 16.30 27.99
CA PRO A 156 17.08 15.27 27.68
C PRO A 156 18.15 15.10 28.75
N GLY A 157 18.68 16.20 29.29
CA GLY A 157 19.69 16.19 30.37
C GLY A 157 19.25 15.38 31.59
N THR A 158 18.03 15.62 32.06
CA THR A 158 17.51 14.99 33.28
C THR A 158 17.12 13.54 33.04
N TRP A 159 16.58 13.25 31.85
CA TRP A 159 16.27 11.88 31.46
C TRP A 159 17.53 11.01 31.39
N MET A 160 18.63 11.55 30.86
CA MET A 160 19.91 10.85 30.79
C MET A 160 20.48 10.55 32.19
N GLU A 161 20.40 11.50 33.12
CA GLU A 161 20.76 11.29 34.53
C GLU A 161 19.90 10.21 35.19
N GLN A 162 18.59 10.24 34.98
CA GLN A 162 17.66 9.24 35.51
C GLN A 162 17.96 7.83 34.97
N VAL A 163 18.27 7.69 33.68
CA VAL A 163 18.66 6.40 33.10
C VAL A 163 20.01 5.95 33.65
N ALA A 164 20.98 6.85 33.82
CA ALA A 164 22.27 6.52 34.41
C ALA A 164 22.13 6.03 35.87
N ASP A 165 21.27 6.66 36.65
CA ASP A 165 20.94 6.27 38.03
C ASP A 165 20.26 4.90 38.09
N LEU A 166 19.38 4.58 37.14
CA LEU A 166 18.72 3.27 37.06
C LEU A 166 19.71 2.12 36.89
N ILE A 167 20.79 2.35 36.14
CA ILE A 167 21.82 1.34 35.84
C ILE A 167 23.11 1.52 36.68
N ALA A 168 23.05 2.33 37.74
CA ALA A 168 24.19 2.59 38.61
C ALA A 168 24.60 1.36 39.42
N ASP A 169 23.66 0.47 39.75
CA ASP A 169 23.95 -0.84 40.34
C ASP A 169 24.60 -1.76 39.29
N PRO A 170 25.79 -2.33 39.56
CA PRO A 170 26.49 -3.22 38.64
C PRO A 170 25.68 -4.45 38.18
N ASN A 171 24.68 -4.88 38.95
CA ASN A 171 23.81 -6.01 38.61
C ASN A 171 22.53 -5.59 37.88
N THR A 172 22.37 -4.30 37.52
CA THR A 172 21.20 -3.81 36.82
C THR A 172 21.46 -3.60 35.34
N PHE A 173 20.64 -4.23 34.49
CA PHE A 173 20.71 -4.13 33.04
C PHE A 173 19.46 -3.45 32.49
N LEU A 174 19.62 -2.63 31.45
CA LEU A 174 18.53 -1.99 30.74
C LEU A 174 18.38 -2.62 29.35
N ILE A 175 17.19 -3.10 29.02
CA ILE A 175 16.80 -3.52 27.67
C ILE A 175 15.77 -2.51 27.12
N PRO A 176 16.19 -1.52 26.31
CA PRO A 176 15.27 -0.60 25.68
C PRO A 176 14.53 -1.26 24.52
N THR A 177 13.27 -0.87 24.31
CA THR A 177 12.37 -1.50 23.32
C THR A 177 11.59 -0.49 22.48
N LEU A 178 11.93 0.79 22.56
CA LEU A 178 11.38 1.85 21.72
C LEU A 178 12.47 2.40 20.80
N ASP A 179 12.16 2.60 19.52
CA ASP A 179 13.18 2.95 18.50
C ASP A 179 13.86 4.30 18.78
N LEU A 180 13.08 5.31 19.20
CA LEU A 180 13.62 6.61 19.58
C LEU A 180 14.46 6.53 20.86
N GLU A 181 14.02 5.74 21.85
CA GLU A 181 14.78 5.53 23.09
C GLU A 181 16.14 4.90 22.81
N VAL A 182 16.18 3.85 21.98
CA VAL A 182 17.43 3.21 21.55
C VAL A 182 18.37 4.24 20.91
N ARG A 183 17.83 5.14 20.07
CA ARG A 183 18.61 6.20 19.40
C ARG A 183 19.23 7.19 20.39
N VAL A 184 18.45 7.69 21.34
CA VAL A 184 18.95 8.63 22.36
C VAL A 184 20.00 7.97 23.25
N LEU A 185 19.78 6.72 23.67
CA LEU A 185 20.74 5.96 24.48
C LEU A 185 22.06 5.73 23.74
N ALA A 186 22.00 5.38 22.46
CA ALA A 186 23.18 5.17 21.64
C ALA A 186 24.00 6.44 21.44
N GLU A 187 23.35 7.61 21.36
CA GLU A 187 24.03 8.90 21.25
C GLU A 187 24.69 9.33 22.56
N PHE A 188 24.04 9.08 23.70
CA PHE A 188 24.55 9.51 25.00
C PHE A 188 25.54 8.53 25.64
N PHE A 189 25.17 7.25 25.74
CA PHE A 189 26.00 6.23 26.39
C PHE A 189 26.99 5.57 25.42
N GLY A 190 26.80 5.71 24.12
CA GLY A 190 27.61 5.00 23.12
C GLY A 190 27.49 3.49 23.30
N VAL A 191 28.63 2.81 23.43
CA VAL A 191 28.69 1.39 23.78
C VAL A 191 28.77 1.27 25.31
N HIS A 192 27.75 0.65 25.92
CA HIS A 192 27.70 0.46 27.37
C HIS A 192 27.43 -1.00 27.73
N GLU A 193 28.12 -1.52 28.75
CA GLU A 193 28.02 -2.91 29.19
C GLU A 193 26.62 -3.25 29.73
N ARG A 194 25.98 -2.34 30.47
CA ARG A 194 24.65 -2.58 31.08
C ARG A 194 23.46 -2.06 30.25
N VAL A 195 23.68 -1.26 29.20
CA VAL A 195 22.61 -0.84 28.30
C VAL A 195 22.65 -1.76 27.09
N LEU A 196 21.69 -2.68 27.03
CA LEU A 196 21.66 -3.79 26.10
C LEU A 196 20.97 -3.36 24.79
N ALA A 197 21.54 -2.33 24.17
CA ALA A 197 21.03 -1.66 22.99
C ALA A 197 22.12 -1.48 21.93
N PRO A 198 21.74 -1.38 20.64
CA PRO A 198 22.69 -1.11 19.58
C PRO A 198 23.35 0.26 19.71
N ASN A 199 24.58 0.37 19.20
CA ASN A 199 25.35 1.62 19.19
C ASN A 199 25.01 2.50 17.97
N LYS A 200 25.51 3.75 17.94
CA LYS A 200 25.23 4.70 16.85
C LYS A 200 25.61 4.18 15.46
N ARG A 201 26.74 3.47 15.33
CA ARG A 201 27.17 2.85 14.05
C ARG A 201 26.12 1.86 13.54
N VAL A 202 25.50 1.07 14.42
CA VAL A 202 24.40 0.18 14.03
C VAL A 202 23.18 0.97 13.57
N LEU A 203 22.83 2.04 14.28
CA LEU A 203 21.65 2.85 13.94
C LEU A 203 21.78 3.53 12.57
N ASP A 204 22.99 3.90 12.19
CA ASP A 204 23.28 4.48 10.88
C ASP A 204 23.15 3.44 9.75
N THR A 205 23.44 2.15 10.01
CA THR A 205 23.33 1.09 8.99
C THR A 205 21.91 0.55 8.81
N VAL A 206 21.05 0.64 9.83
CA VAL A 206 19.66 0.13 9.78
C VAL A 206 18.63 1.18 9.36
N ALA A 207 19.03 2.45 9.20
CA ALA A 207 18.16 3.51 8.71
C ALA A 207 17.56 3.15 7.34
N LYS A 208 16.30 3.53 7.10
CA LYS A 208 15.60 3.15 5.87
C LYS A 208 16.00 4.06 4.70
N PRO A 209 16.26 3.52 3.50
CA PRO A 209 16.31 2.10 3.16
C PRO A 209 17.60 1.42 3.68
N PRO A 210 17.54 0.19 4.23
CA PRO A 210 18.67 -0.44 4.93
C PRO A 210 19.67 -1.12 3.96
N VAL A 211 20.23 -0.35 3.02
CA VAL A 211 21.12 -0.84 1.94
C VAL A 211 22.34 -1.58 2.50
N THR A 212 22.99 -1.04 3.53
CA THR A 212 24.17 -1.68 4.14
C THR A 212 23.87 -3.07 4.69
N VAL A 213 22.69 -3.26 5.30
CA VAL A 213 22.28 -4.58 5.83
C VAL A 213 21.87 -5.52 4.70
N ALA A 214 21.19 -5.00 3.67
CA ALA A 214 20.82 -5.76 2.48
C ALA A 214 22.05 -6.42 1.85
N ASP A 215 23.12 -5.64 1.65
CA ASP A 215 24.38 -6.11 1.07
C ASP A 215 25.09 -7.12 1.98
N ALA A 216 25.19 -6.82 3.28
CA ALA A 216 25.85 -7.70 4.25
C ALA A 216 25.16 -9.08 4.36
N LEU A 217 23.84 -9.13 4.25
CA LEU A 217 23.06 -10.37 4.30
C LEU A 217 22.84 -10.99 2.91
N GLY A 218 23.16 -10.27 1.84
CA GLY A 218 22.81 -10.63 0.46
C GLY A 218 21.30 -10.85 0.30
N LEU A 219 20.50 -9.99 0.92
CA LEU A 219 19.05 -9.97 0.82
C LEU A 219 18.65 -8.76 -0.04
N PRO A 220 18.05 -8.95 -1.23
CA PRO A 220 17.70 -7.84 -2.08
C PRO A 220 16.62 -6.96 -1.44
N LEU A 221 16.72 -5.65 -1.66
CA LEU A 221 15.64 -4.72 -1.33
C LEU A 221 14.52 -4.79 -2.38
N PRO A 222 13.31 -4.34 -2.05
CA PRO A 222 12.36 -3.82 -3.02
C PRO A 222 12.99 -2.70 -3.87
N GLU A 223 12.44 -2.44 -5.04
CA GLU A 223 12.77 -1.20 -5.76
C GLU A 223 12.41 0.00 -4.89
N PHE A 224 13.25 1.02 -4.85
CA PHE A 224 13.00 2.23 -4.07
C PHE A 224 13.55 3.46 -4.79
N SER A 225 12.98 4.62 -4.48
CA SER A 225 13.43 5.93 -4.95
C SER A 225 13.52 6.90 -3.78
N THR A 226 14.68 7.53 -3.60
CA THR A 226 14.86 8.67 -2.70
C THR A 226 14.48 10.00 -3.37
N ASP A 227 14.30 10.00 -4.69
CA ASP A 227 13.71 11.14 -5.37
C ASP A 227 12.20 11.15 -5.10
N THR A 228 11.78 12.23 -4.45
CA THR A 228 10.44 12.45 -3.92
C THR A 228 9.77 13.65 -4.59
N ASP A 229 10.30 14.11 -5.73
CA ASP A 229 9.58 15.05 -6.57
C ASP A 229 8.28 14.45 -7.11
N TRP A 230 7.34 15.30 -7.49
CA TRP A 230 6.06 14.86 -8.01
C TRP A 230 6.20 13.91 -9.21
N GLY A 231 6.99 14.27 -10.22
CA GLY A 231 7.15 13.48 -11.45
C GLY A 231 7.89 12.16 -11.23
N ALA A 232 8.92 12.16 -10.38
CA ALA A 232 9.64 10.98 -9.94
C ALA A 232 8.74 10.06 -9.12
N ALA A 233 7.95 10.60 -8.20
CA ALA A 233 6.99 9.85 -7.41
C ALA A 233 5.86 9.28 -8.28
N GLU A 234 5.30 10.07 -9.19
CA GLU A 234 4.28 9.63 -10.15
C GLU A 234 4.83 8.51 -11.04
N ARG A 235 6.04 8.67 -11.58
CA ARG A 235 6.71 7.64 -12.38
C ARG A 235 6.94 6.38 -11.56
N PHE A 236 7.45 6.50 -10.34
CA PHE A 236 7.71 5.36 -9.47
C PHE A 236 6.43 4.59 -9.13
N ILE A 237 5.37 5.30 -8.77
CA ILE A 237 4.07 4.70 -8.43
C ILE A 237 3.44 4.03 -9.64
N ARG A 238 3.49 4.67 -10.81
CA ARG A 238 3.09 4.04 -12.08
C ARG A 238 3.81 2.74 -12.32
N HIS A 239 5.13 2.67 -12.12
CA HIS A 239 5.90 1.44 -12.32
C HIS A 239 5.81 0.45 -11.15
N SER A 240 5.04 0.78 -10.10
CA SER A 240 4.80 -0.07 -8.93
C SER A 240 3.39 -0.67 -8.98
N PRO A 241 3.17 -1.81 -9.68
CA PRO A 241 1.83 -2.34 -10.00
C PRO A 241 0.94 -2.66 -8.78
N TYR A 242 1.54 -2.72 -7.60
CA TYR A 242 0.90 -3.11 -6.34
C TYR A 242 0.84 -1.99 -5.30
N GLY A 243 1.13 -0.78 -5.76
CA GLY A 243 1.34 0.42 -4.97
C GLY A 243 2.77 0.51 -4.46
N ALA A 244 3.02 1.55 -3.69
CA ALA A 244 4.29 1.83 -3.04
C ALA A 244 4.07 2.08 -1.54
N TRP A 245 5.18 2.30 -0.84
CA TRP A 245 5.22 2.78 0.52
C TRP A 245 5.98 4.09 0.56
N ALA A 246 5.40 5.12 1.17
CA ALA A 246 6.14 6.30 1.59
C ALA A 246 6.69 6.03 2.99
N LYS A 247 8.01 5.88 3.11
CA LYS A 247 8.69 5.49 4.35
C LYS A 247 9.60 6.61 4.85
N GLY A 248 9.47 6.96 6.13
CA GLY A 248 10.44 7.82 6.78
C GLY A 248 11.75 7.09 7.03
N GLN A 249 12.85 7.82 7.08
CA GLN A 249 14.17 7.25 7.33
C GLN A 249 14.27 6.52 8.68
N HIS A 250 13.48 6.98 9.67
CA HIS A 250 13.55 6.49 11.05
C HIS A 250 12.24 5.93 11.59
N TYR A 251 11.11 6.48 11.16
CA TYR A 251 9.80 6.07 11.67
C TYR A 251 8.71 6.28 10.62
N GLU A 252 7.62 5.55 10.79
CA GLU A 252 6.40 5.62 9.99
C GLU A 252 6.55 5.10 8.55
N ALA A 253 5.49 4.47 8.08
CA ALA A 253 5.36 4.00 6.71
C ALA A 253 3.90 4.02 6.30
N PHE A 254 3.59 4.71 5.21
CA PHE A 254 2.26 4.76 4.63
C PHE A 254 2.21 3.96 3.35
N ARG A 255 1.20 3.11 3.21
CA ARG A 255 0.91 2.49 1.92
C ARG A 255 0.25 3.52 1.03
N VAL A 256 0.78 3.72 -0.18
CA VAL A 256 0.35 4.75 -1.12
C VAL A 256 0.10 4.15 -2.50
N ARG A 257 -0.91 4.65 -3.19
CA ARG A 257 -1.30 4.22 -4.55
C ARG A 257 -1.38 5.37 -5.55
N SER A 258 -1.25 6.61 -5.07
CA SER A 258 -1.19 7.78 -5.91
C SER A 258 -0.08 8.72 -5.44
N VAL A 259 0.36 9.60 -6.34
CA VAL A 259 1.38 10.61 -6.04
C VAL A 259 0.92 11.57 -4.93
N GLU A 260 -0.37 11.91 -4.88
CA GLU A 260 -0.96 12.74 -3.83
C GLU A 260 -0.87 12.06 -2.46
N GLU A 261 -1.20 10.77 -2.38
CA GLU A 261 -1.05 9.98 -1.15
C GLU A 261 0.42 9.93 -0.71
N ALA A 262 1.34 9.71 -1.65
CA ALA A 262 2.78 9.69 -1.40
C ALA A 262 3.31 11.01 -0.84
N LEU A 263 3.00 12.13 -1.50
CA LEU A 263 3.48 13.45 -1.07
C LEU A 263 2.80 13.89 0.23
N ALA A 264 1.52 13.59 0.44
CA ALA A 264 0.84 13.85 1.70
C ALA A 264 1.47 13.06 2.86
N ALA A 265 1.78 11.78 2.65
CA ALA A 265 2.50 10.95 3.61
C ALA A 265 3.91 11.50 3.87
N GLY A 266 4.65 11.89 2.82
CA GLY A 266 5.97 12.49 2.93
C GLY A 266 5.98 13.79 3.74
N ARG A 267 5.03 14.70 3.50
CA ARG A 267 4.85 15.94 4.28
C ARG A 267 4.51 15.64 5.75
N PHE A 268 3.66 14.65 6.00
CA PHE A 268 3.36 14.19 7.36
C PHE A 268 4.64 13.68 8.04
N ILE A 269 5.39 12.80 7.38
CA ILE A 269 6.64 12.23 7.91
C ILE A 269 7.63 13.35 8.27
N LYS A 270 7.89 14.27 7.33
CA LYS A 270 8.81 15.39 7.56
C LYS A 270 8.37 16.29 8.73
N ARG A 271 7.07 16.53 8.90
CA ARG A 271 6.53 17.39 9.96
C ARG A 271 6.57 16.72 11.33
N GLU A 272 6.13 15.47 11.43
CA GLU A 272 5.98 14.77 12.72
C GLU A 272 7.29 14.12 13.20
N TRP A 273 8.08 13.57 12.27
CA TRP A 273 9.23 12.73 12.59
C TRP A 273 10.57 13.34 12.16
N GLY A 274 10.54 14.39 11.32
CA GLY A 274 11.74 14.98 10.72
C GLY A 274 12.43 14.04 9.73
N GLY A 275 13.62 14.44 9.27
CA GLY A 275 14.43 13.65 8.32
C GLY A 275 13.84 13.55 6.91
N ASP A 276 14.49 12.76 6.07
CA ASP A 276 14.02 12.49 4.71
C ASP A 276 13.09 11.27 4.67
N TRP A 277 12.42 11.10 3.54
CA TRP A 277 11.57 9.96 3.24
C TRP A 277 11.86 9.46 1.82
N HIS A 278 11.44 8.24 1.54
CA HIS A 278 11.62 7.62 0.23
C HIS A 278 10.37 6.82 -0.14
N LEU A 279 10.26 6.50 -1.42
CA LEU A 279 9.29 5.55 -1.94
C LEU A 279 9.91 4.17 -2.06
N GLU A 280 9.16 3.15 -1.70
CA GLU A 280 9.56 1.75 -1.83
C GLU A 280 8.42 0.96 -2.45
N ALA A 281 8.68 0.17 -3.50
CA ALA A 281 7.67 -0.60 -4.20
C ALA A 281 7.04 -1.64 -3.26
N HIS A 282 5.72 -1.75 -3.27
CA HIS A 282 5.04 -2.73 -2.44
C HIS A 282 5.35 -4.15 -2.92
N VAL A 283 6.02 -4.94 -2.08
CA VAL A 283 6.34 -6.32 -2.42
C VAL A 283 5.24 -7.29 -1.94
N PRO A 284 4.70 -8.13 -2.84
CA PRO A 284 3.88 -9.28 -2.47
C PRO A 284 4.58 -10.28 -1.61
N GLY A 285 3.85 -10.84 -0.66
CA GLY A 285 4.15 -12.18 -0.21
C GLY A 285 3.77 -12.44 1.22
N GLN A 286 4.45 -13.43 1.78
CA GLN A 286 4.32 -13.81 3.17
C GLN A 286 5.34 -13.06 4.01
N GLU A 287 4.87 -12.38 5.06
CA GLU A 287 5.75 -11.70 6.00
C GLU A 287 6.56 -12.70 6.84
N CYS A 288 7.87 -12.48 6.89
CA CYS A 288 8.83 -13.23 7.69
C CYS A 288 9.68 -12.25 8.52
N GLY A 289 10.23 -12.72 9.64
CA GLY A 289 11.13 -11.94 10.47
C GLY A 289 12.27 -12.80 11.02
N ILE A 290 13.45 -12.23 11.17
CA ILE A 290 14.54 -12.85 11.95
C ILE A 290 14.62 -12.07 13.25
N ALA A 291 14.33 -12.71 14.38
CA ALA A 291 14.74 -12.17 15.67
C ALA A 291 16.13 -12.69 15.98
N PHE A 292 17.01 -11.81 16.44
CA PHE A 292 18.36 -12.20 16.84
C PHE A 292 18.84 -11.41 18.05
N VAL A 293 19.93 -11.89 18.63
CA VAL A 293 20.58 -11.28 19.78
C VAL A 293 22.08 -11.37 19.61
N ALA A 294 22.76 -10.25 19.81
CA ALA A 294 24.21 -10.18 19.82
C ALA A 294 24.71 -9.37 21.01
N ARG A 295 25.94 -9.67 21.44
CA ARG A 295 26.60 -9.03 22.57
C ARG A 295 27.99 -8.61 22.16
N ASN A 296 28.27 -7.30 22.16
CA ASN A 296 29.55 -6.74 21.73
C ASN A 296 30.05 -7.33 20.39
N GLY A 297 29.14 -7.51 19.44
CA GLY A 297 29.38 -8.09 18.12
C GLY A 297 29.33 -9.61 18.03
N ALA A 298 29.35 -10.35 19.14
CA ALA A 298 29.17 -11.80 19.13
C ALA A 298 27.69 -12.16 19.00
N LEU A 299 27.31 -12.79 17.87
CA LEU A 299 25.96 -13.33 17.68
C LEU A 299 25.74 -14.52 18.64
N LEU A 300 24.76 -14.41 19.52
CA LEU A 300 24.45 -15.43 20.52
C LEU A 300 23.37 -16.39 20.03
N ASP A 301 22.26 -15.86 19.50
CA ASP A 301 21.11 -16.65 19.04
C ASP A 301 20.30 -15.88 17.98
N ALA A 302 19.58 -16.63 17.14
CA ALA A 302 18.69 -16.12 16.11
C ALA A 302 17.64 -17.18 15.73
N VAL A 303 16.44 -16.72 15.38
CA VAL A 303 15.34 -17.56 14.87
C VAL A 303 14.65 -16.89 13.71
N LEU A 304 14.19 -17.70 12.76
CA LEU A 304 13.29 -17.28 11.71
C LEU A 304 11.83 -17.46 12.18
N MET A 305 11.01 -16.44 11.96
CA MET A 305 9.57 -16.47 12.21
C MET A 305 8.81 -16.16 10.94
N THR A 306 7.79 -16.95 10.63
CA THR A 306 6.87 -16.70 9.52
C THR A 306 5.51 -16.34 10.07
N LYS A 307 4.97 -15.18 9.67
CA LYS A 307 3.64 -14.73 10.14
C LYS A 307 2.57 -15.56 9.43
N VAL A 308 1.67 -16.18 10.21
CA VAL A 308 0.59 -17.05 9.69
C VAL A 308 -0.77 -16.38 9.82
N ILE A 309 -1.04 -15.78 10.97
CA ILE A 309 -2.28 -15.03 11.23
C ILE A 309 -1.89 -13.64 11.72
N LEU A 310 -2.49 -12.62 11.11
CA LEU A 310 -2.31 -11.21 11.46
C LEU A 310 -3.58 -10.66 12.11
N THR A 311 -3.44 -9.64 12.96
CA THR A 311 -4.55 -8.80 13.39
C THR A 311 -4.97 -7.86 12.25
N PRO A 312 -6.16 -7.22 12.32
CA PRO A 312 -6.54 -6.18 11.36
C PRO A 312 -5.52 -5.03 11.23
N GLU A 313 -4.76 -4.76 12.29
CA GLU A 313 -3.66 -3.78 12.32
C GLU A 313 -2.32 -4.34 11.79
N GLY A 314 -2.33 -5.55 11.21
CA GLY A 314 -1.15 -6.19 10.63
C GLY A 314 -0.17 -6.80 11.63
N LYS A 315 -0.55 -6.95 12.91
CA LYS A 315 0.35 -7.49 13.95
C LYS A 315 0.27 -9.00 14.03
N THR A 316 1.38 -9.68 14.33
CA THR A 316 1.41 -11.15 14.42
C THR A 316 0.48 -11.65 15.53
N TRP A 317 -0.51 -12.45 15.16
CA TRP A 317 -1.35 -13.22 16.11
C TRP A 317 -0.82 -14.63 16.30
N SER A 318 -0.47 -15.29 15.19
CA SER A 318 0.15 -16.61 15.15
C SER A 318 1.33 -16.61 14.19
N GLY A 319 2.39 -17.31 14.56
CA GLY A 319 3.59 -17.43 13.74
C GLY A 319 4.26 -18.80 13.88
N GLU A 320 4.86 -19.26 12.80
CA GLU A 320 5.73 -20.43 12.79
C GLU A 320 7.16 -20.02 13.13
N VAL A 321 7.85 -20.84 13.92
CA VAL A 321 9.23 -20.55 14.36
C VAL A 321 10.14 -21.68 13.89
N ALA A 322 11.25 -21.31 13.25
CA ALA A 322 12.24 -22.23 12.71
C ALA A 322 13.67 -21.76 13.01
N GLU A 323 14.63 -22.67 12.85
CA GLU A 323 16.04 -22.30 12.88
C GLU A 323 16.38 -21.38 11.70
N LEU A 324 17.29 -20.45 11.94
CA LEU A 324 17.85 -19.63 10.88
C LEU A 324 18.77 -20.50 10.00
N PRO A 325 18.62 -20.49 8.66
CA PRO A 325 19.51 -21.24 7.76
C PRO A 325 20.98 -20.85 7.95
N ASP A 326 21.88 -21.84 7.87
CA ASP A 326 23.32 -21.65 8.17
C ASP A 326 23.96 -20.52 7.36
N VAL A 327 23.59 -20.37 6.09
CA VAL A 327 24.11 -19.29 5.23
C VAL A 327 23.73 -17.91 5.77
N LEU A 328 22.47 -17.73 6.19
CA LEU A 328 22.02 -16.45 6.75
C LEU A 328 22.56 -16.22 8.15
N TRP A 329 22.67 -17.29 8.96
CA TRP A 329 23.33 -17.24 10.27
C TRP A 329 24.75 -16.71 10.15
N GLU A 330 25.53 -17.25 9.22
CA GLU A 330 26.93 -16.89 9.09
C GLU A 330 27.11 -15.45 8.61
N LYS A 331 26.28 -14.99 7.68
CA LYS A 331 26.27 -13.58 7.26
C LYS A 331 25.85 -12.64 8.39
N LEU A 332 24.80 -12.97 9.14
CA LEU A 332 24.35 -12.20 10.29
C LEU A 332 25.42 -12.14 11.39
N ARG A 333 26.16 -13.24 11.61
CA ARG A 333 27.28 -13.31 12.55
C ARG A 333 28.41 -12.36 12.15
N HIS A 334 28.78 -12.34 10.87
CA HIS A 334 29.80 -11.42 10.36
C HIS A 334 29.34 -9.96 10.44
N TYR A 335 28.10 -9.67 10.04
CA TYR A 335 27.52 -8.33 10.12
C TYR A 335 27.51 -7.84 11.58
N ALA A 336 26.96 -8.62 12.51
CA ALA A 336 26.91 -8.26 13.92
C ALA A 336 28.31 -7.96 14.49
N ALA A 337 29.31 -8.76 14.12
CA ALA A 337 30.70 -8.56 14.54
C ALA A 337 31.30 -7.27 13.97
N ASP A 338 31.08 -6.98 12.69
CA ASP A 338 31.61 -5.77 12.03
C ASP A 338 31.06 -4.49 12.65
N VAL A 339 29.73 -4.40 12.85
CA VAL A 339 29.09 -3.19 13.41
C VAL A 339 29.12 -3.13 14.93
N GLY A 340 29.58 -4.20 15.59
CA GLY A 340 29.62 -4.30 17.05
C GLY A 340 28.23 -4.31 17.67
N TRP A 341 27.29 -5.10 17.12
CA TRP A 341 25.91 -5.16 17.58
C TRP A 341 25.81 -5.58 19.05
N ASN A 342 24.97 -4.89 19.82
CA ASN A 342 24.71 -5.18 21.22
C ASN A 342 23.20 -5.12 21.48
N GLY A 343 22.63 -6.11 22.15
CA GLY A 343 21.18 -6.20 22.38
C GLY A 343 20.42 -7.04 21.36
N GLY A 344 19.09 -6.90 21.38
CA GLY A 344 18.19 -7.59 20.46
C GLY A 344 18.03 -6.86 19.12
N GLY A 345 17.65 -7.59 18.08
CA GLY A 345 17.32 -7.03 16.77
C GLY A 345 16.24 -7.85 16.05
N GLU A 346 15.56 -7.19 15.12
CA GLU A 346 14.64 -7.83 14.18
C GLU A 346 14.99 -7.43 12.75
N ILE A 347 14.97 -8.39 11.83
CA ILE A 347 15.06 -8.16 10.39
C ILE A 347 13.72 -8.58 9.81
N GLU A 348 12.91 -7.63 9.34
CA GLU A 348 11.63 -7.89 8.70
C GLU A 348 11.82 -8.07 7.19
N MET A 349 11.20 -9.12 6.66
CA MET A 349 11.33 -9.53 5.27
C MET A 349 9.97 -9.93 4.71
N ILE A 350 9.85 -9.91 3.38
CA ILE A 350 8.75 -10.54 2.67
C ILE A 350 9.31 -11.68 1.83
N ARG A 351 8.71 -12.86 1.96
CA ARG A 351 8.91 -13.98 1.05
C ARG A 351 7.92 -13.84 -0.11
N THR A 352 8.41 -13.55 -1.30
CA THR A 352 7.59 -13.49 -2.52
C THR A 352 6.97 -14.86 -2.81
N TRP A 353 5.92 -14.92 -3.63
CA TRP A 353 5.29 -16.20 -3.98
C TRP A 353 6.20 -17.12 -4.79
N ASP A 354 7.23 -16.58 -5.43
CA ASP A 354 8.29 -17.36 -6.10
C ASP A 354 9.36 -17.88 -5.12
N GLY A 355 9.26 -17.50 -3.84
CA GLY A 355 10.09 -18.01 -2.75
C GLY A 355 11.25 -17.11 -2.32
N ASP A 356 11.52 -16.04 -3.05
CA ASP A 356 12.62 -15.10 -2.78
C ASP A 356 12.36 -14.25 -1.53
N LEU A 357 13.41 -13.95 -0.77
CA LEU A 357 13.34 -13.07 0.39
C LEU A 357 13.72 -11.64 0.01
N LYS A 358 12.89 -10.68 0.38
CA LYS A 358 13.12 -9.25 0.23
C LYS A 358 13.23 -8.59 1.61
N LEU A 359 14.30 -7.83 1.84
CA LEU A 359 14.50 -7.10 3.10
C LEU A 359 13.59 -5.86 3.12
N MET A 360 12.79 -5.70 4.17
CA MET A 360 11.84 -4.58 4.31
C MET A 360 12.30 -3.55 5.34
N GLU A 361 12.80 -4.03 6.48
CA GLU A 361 13.12 -3.20 7.63
C GLU A 361 14.07 -3.95 8.58
N VAL A 362 14.90 -3.20 9.32
CA VAL A 362 15.76 -3.74 10.36
C VAL A 362 15.53 -2.92 11.64
N ASN A 363 14.88 -3.51 12.62
CA ASN A 363 14.59 -2.86 13.89
C ASN A 363 15.75 -3.11 14.87
N PRO A 364 16.32 -2.05 15.48
CA PRO A 364 17.43 -2.16 16.43
C PRO A 364 16.96 -2.59 17.84
N ARG A 365 15.96 -3.46 17.91
CA ARG A 365 15.34 -3.96 19.14
C ARG A 365 14.65 -5.30 18.91
N PHE A 366 14.27 -5.95 19.99
CA PHE A 366 13.43 -7.15 19.90
C PHE A 366 12.05 -6.85 19.28
N PRO A 367 11.45 -7.83 18.61
CA PRO A 367 10.08 -7.74 18.17
C PRO A 367 9.08 -7.94 19.30
N ALA A 368 7.86 -7.44 19.12
CA ALA A 368 6.76 -7.67 20.05
C ALA A 368 6.45 -9.17 20.26
N TRP A 369 6.74 -10.01 19.27
CA TRP A 369 6.45 -11.45 19.30
C TRP A 369 7.55 -12.30 19.94
N ILE A 370 8.60 -11.69 20.49
CA ILE A 370 9.78 -12.39 21.04
C ILE A 370 9.46 -13.47 22.08
N HIS A 371 8.40 -13.28 22.88
CA HIS A 371 7.98 -14.31 23.83
C HIS A 371 7.49 -15.58 23.15
N GLY A 372 6.88 -15.47 21.97
CA GLY A 372 6.49 -16.61 21.14
C GLY A 372 7.68 -17.51 20.82
N ALA A 373 8.80 -16.94 20.38
CA ALA A 373 10.05 -17.69 20.17
C ALA A 373 10.52 -18.40 21.45
N SER A 374 10.41 -17.73 22.60
CA SER A 374 10.79 -18.30 23.90
C SER A 374 9.93 -19.51 24.26
N THR A 375 8.60 -19.43 24.05
CA THR A 375 7.69 -20.56 24.24
C THR A 375 7.95 -21.71 23.26
N CYS A 376 8.52 -21.40 22.09
CA CYS A 376 8.95 -22.41 21.12
C CYS A 376 10.30 -23.06 21.45
N GLY A 377 11.02 -22.57 22.46
CA GLY A 377 12.32 -23.11 22.89
C GLY A 377 13.54 -22.26 22.52
N ALA A 378 13.34 -21.08 21.95
CA ALA A 378 14.39 -20.10 21.64
C ALA A 378 14.24 -18.84 22.49
N ASN A 379 14.88 -18.83 23.68
CA ASN A 379 14.75 -17.73 24.64
C ASN A 379 15.86 -16.69 24.45
N LEU A 380 15.74 -15.88 23.39
CA LEU A 380 16.72 -14.85 23.02
C LEU A 380 16.95 -13.79 24.14
N PRO A 381 15.92 -13.31 24.86
CA PRO A 381 16.15 -12.40 25.99
C PRO A 381 16.99 -12.99 27.11
N ALA A 382 16.78 -14.27 27.44
CA ALA A 382 17.63 -14.96 28.43
C ALA A 382 19.05 -15.20 27.89
N ALA A 383 19.19 -15.53 26.60
CA ALA A 383 20.47 -15.67 25.92
C ALA A 383 21.29 -14.37 25.99
N LEU A 384 20.65 -13.22 25.81
CA LEU A 384 21.27 -11.90 25.92
C LEU A 384 21.93 -11.69 27.29
N LEU A 385 21.19 -11.95 28.37
CA LEU A 385 21.68 -11.69 29.73
C LEU A 385 22.69 -12.72 30.22
N ALA A 386 22.51 -13.98 29.85
CA ALA A 386 23.45 -15.03 30.23
C ALA A 386 24.71 -15.07 29.34
N GLU A 387 24.76 -14.24 28.29
CA GLU A 387 25.77 -14.24 27.24
C GLU A 387 26.01 -15.65 26.64
N GLN A 388 24.95 -16.44 26.57
CA GLN A 388 25.04 -17.85 26.19
C GLN A 388 24.74 -18.01 24.70
N VAL A 389 25.70 -18.60 23.98
CA VAL A 389 25.52 -18.98 22.58
C VAL A 389 24.50 -20.12 22.45
N ARG A 390 23.72 -20.11 21.37
CA ARG A 390 22.71 -21.14 21.08
C ARG A 390 23.29 -22.56 21.21
N PRO A 391 22.51 -23.53 21.70
CA PRO A 391 22.95 -24.93 21.71
C PRO A 391 23.02 -25.47 20.27
N GLU A 392 24.02 -26.31 19.97
CA GLU A 392 24.15 -26.98 18.66
C GLU A 392 22.90 -27.82 18.28
N ARG A 393 22.17 -28.31 19.28
CA ARG A 393 20.93 -29.06 19.08
C ARG A 393 19.86 -28.58 20.04
N ARG A 394 18.94 -27.75 19.55
CA ARG A 394 17.66 -27.47 20.22
C ARG A 394 16.50 -27.99 19.38
N ARG A 395 15.40 -28.34 20.03
CA ARG A 395 14.17 -28.75 19.34
C ARG A 395 13.14 -27.65 19.52
N LEU A 396 12.85 -26.94 18.44
CA LEU A 396 11.80 -25.94 18.41
C LEU A 396 10.43 -26.60 18.25
N THR A 397 9.42 -26.06 18.93
CA THR A 397 8.03 -26.32 18.53
C THR A 397 7.72 -25.50 17.27
N SER A 398 6.75 -25.96 16.46
CA SER A 398 6.53 -25.40 15.13
C SER A 398 6.04 -23.95 15.11
N GLY A 399 5.53 -23.42 16.22
CA GLY A 399 5.03 -22.05 16.28
C GLY A 399 4.29 -21.72 17.58
N PHE A 400 3.74 -20.51 17.64
CA PHE A 400 2.97 -19.98 18.76
C PHE A 400 1.68 -19.31 18.27
N THR A 401 0.76 -19.09 19.20
CA THR A 401 -0.45 -18.29 19.00
C THR A 401 -0.72 -17.47 20.23
N ARG A 402 -1.00 -16.19 20.04
CA ARG A 402 -1.30 -15.25 21.13
C ARG A 402 -2.75 -15.40 21.59
N VAL A 403 -2.97 -15.07 22.85
CA VAL A 403 -4.29 -14.94 23.48
C VAL A 403 -4.35 -13.60 24.21
N VAL A 404 -5.56 -13.06 24.36
CA VAL A 404 -5.79 -11.89 25.23
C VAL A 404 -5.86 -12.35 26.67
N GLU A 405 -5.16 -11.66 27.56
CA GLU A 405 -5.20 -11.88 29.01
C GLU A 405 -5.84 -10.66 29.68
N GLU A 406 -6.81 -10.90 30.57
CA GLU A 406 -7.36 -9.86 31.44
C GLU A 406 -6.47 -9.72 32.68
N ILE A 407 -6.03 -8.50 32.99
CA ILE A 407 -5.17 -8.21 34.14
C ILE A 407 -5.88 -7.27 35.11
N ALA A 408 -5.65 -7.47 36.41
CA ALA A 408 -6.13 -6.55 37.42
C ALA A 408 -5.30 -5.27 37.39
N VAL A 409 -5.96 -4.11 37.47
CA VAL A 409 -5.27 -2.82 37.48
C VAL A 409 -4.55 -2.62 38.80
N SER A 410 -3.30 -2.15 38.73
CA SER A 410 -2.53 -1.77 39.92
C SER A 410 -3.27 -0.67 40.68
N PRO A 411 -3.57 -0.85 41.99
CA PRO A 411 -4.27 0.15 42.78
C PRO A 411 -3.47 1.45 42.95
N VAL A 412 -2.14 1.40 42.75
CA VAL A 412 -1.27 2.58 42.87
C VAL A 412 -1.22 3.40 41.59
N LEU A 413 -1.17 2.74 40.43
CA LEU A 413 -1.19 3.43 39.13
C LEU A 413 -2.59 3.87 38.73
N GLY A 414 -3.61 3.10 39.13
CA GLY A 414 -5.00 3.33 38.76
C GLY A 414 -5.28 3.12 37.27
N ILE A 415 -6.50 3.43 36.85
CA ILE A 415 -6.85 3.61 35.44
C ILE A 415 -6.86 5.12 35.21
N SER A 416 -6.27 5.58 34.11
CA SER A 416 -6.36 6.99 33.71
C SER A 416 -7.84 7.42 33.65
N SER A 417 -8.15 8.53 34.33
CA SER A 417 -9.51 9.07 34.36
C SER A 417 -9.88 9.58 32.97
N TYR A 418 -11.08 9.25 32.50
CA TYR A 418 -11.60 9.78 31.24
C TYR A 418 -11.77 11.30 31.39
N PRO A 419 -11.13 12.16 30.56
CA PRO A 419 -11.43 13.58 30.58
C PRO A 419 -12.86 13.76 30.03
N TRP A 420 -13.76 14.22 30.89
CA TRP A 420 -15.11 14.62 30.50
C TRP A 420 -15.01 16.02 29.88
N GLY A 421 -15.13 16.14 28.56
CA GLY A 421 -15.05 17.44 27.87
C GLY A 421 -15.67 17.40 26.46
N PRO A 422 -16.17 18.55 25.96
CA PRO A 422 -16.71 18.64 24.61
C PRO A 422 -15.55 18.78 23.61
N SER A 423 -14.99 17.65 23.17
CA SER A 423 -14.12 17.61 21.99
C SER A 423 -14.91 16.99 20.83
N ASP A 424 -14.76 17.61 19.66
CA ASP A 424 -15.52 17.36 18.45
C ASP A 424 -15.62 15.87 18.10
N GLY A 425 -16.86 15.36 18.05
CA GLY A 425 -17.26 14.22 17.23
C GLY A 425 -16.48 12.90 17.38
N ILE A 426 -17.12 11.97 18.11
CA ILE A 426 -16.77 10.53 18.28
C ILE A 426 -15.75 10.26 19.40
N ASN A 427 -16.26 10.19 20.64
CA ASN A 427 -15.76 9.17 21.56
C ASN A 427 -16.73 8.91 22.74
N PRO A 428 -17.54 7.85 22.66
CA PRO A 428 -17.95 7.11 23.86
C PRO A 428 -17.33 5.72 23.77
N ALA A 429 -16.50 5.37 24.76
CA ALA A 429 -15.98 4.02 25.03
C ALA A 429 -16.54 2.94 24.09
N THR A 430 -15.79 2.58 23.04
CA THR A 430 -16.25 1.67 21.98
C THR A 430 -16.44 0.25 22.52
N LYS A 431 -17.63 -0.03 23.05
CA LYS A 431 -17.98 -1.26 23.77
C LYS A 431 -18.54 -2.37 22.88
N HIS A 432 -18.06 -2.49 21.63
CA HIS A 432 -18.35 -3.66 20.78
C HIS A 432 -17.10 -4.39 20.23
N PRO A 433 -16.17 -4.85 21.09
CA PRO A 433 -15.13 -5.81 20.71
C PRO A 433 -15.61 -7.27 20.54
N SER A 434 -16.93 -7.56 20.45
CA SER A 434 -17.49 -8.93 20.40
C SER A 434 -18.61 -9.22 19.36
N GLY A 435 -18.91 -8.31 18.42
CA GLY A 435 -19.73 -8.66 17.24
C GLY A 435 -21.25 -8.90 17.41
N MET A 436 -21.87 -8.62 18.57
CA MET A 436 -23.32 -8.84 18.74
C MET A 436 -24.25 -7.96 17.87
N ARG A 437 -23.76 -6.84 17.31
CA ARG A 437 -24.51 -6.06 16.31
C ARG A 437 -24.76 -6.84 15.00
N THR A 438 -23.93 -7.82 14.68
CA THR A 438 -24.03 -8.62 13.44
C THR A 438 -25.10 -9.72 13.56
N LEU A 439 -25.37 -10.24 14.77
CA LEU A 439 -26.48 -11.17 15.01
C LEU A 439 -27.84 -10.48 14.80
N GLY A 440 -27.92 -9.17 15.11
CA GLY A 440 -29.10 -8.33 14.87
C GLY A 440 -29.35 -7.92 13.41
N ARG A 441 -28.45 -8.25 12.47
CA ARG A 441 -28.60 -7.99 11.02
C ARG A 441 -29.18 -9.16 10.22
N ARG A 442 -29.59 -10.25 10.87
CA ARG A 442 -30.35 -11.33 10.22
C ARG A 442 -31.84 -10.99 10.19
N GLU A 443 -32.26 -10.19 9.22
CA GLU A 443 -33.59 -10.38 8.63
C GLU A 443 -33.52 -11.64 7.76
N LEU A 444 -34.21 -12.69 8.22
CA LEU A 444 -34.25 -14.04 7.67
C LEU A 444 -35.09 -14.10 6.37
N LEU A 445 -34.84 -13.23 5.38
CA LEU A 445 -35.04 -13.40 3.92
C LEU A 445 -35.25 -12.05 3.19
N SER A 446 -34.56 -11.90 2.05
CA SER A 446 -34.68 -10.94 0.91
C SER A 446 -33.68 -9.76 0.85
N GLU A 447 -32.95 -9.69 -0.27
CA GLU A 447 -31.83 -8.79 -0.65
C GLU A 447 -32.22 -7.73 -1.72
N PRO A 448 -31.32 -6.86 -2.24
CA PRO A 448 -30.16 -6.16 -1.64
C PRO A 448 -30.07 -4.66 -2.03
N THR A 449 -29.38 -3.83 -1.22
CA THR A 449 -28.90 -2.48 -1.63
C THR A 449 -27.44 -2.27 -1.25
N ALA A 450 -26.68 -1.74 -2.21
CA ALA A 450 -25.23 -1.54 -2.20
C ALA A 450 -24.80 -0.35 -1.33
N VAL A 451 -23.56 -0.41 -0.81
CA VAL A 451 -22.56 0.69 -0.83
C VAL A 451 -21.27 0.32 -0.06
N HIS A 452 -20.16 0.43 -0.80
CA HIS A 452 -18.73 0.65 -0.51
C HIS A 452 -17.94 -0.18 0.51
N GLY A 453 -16.97 -0.95 -0.02
CA GLY A 453 -15.79 -1.44 0.71
C GLY A 453 -14.60 -1.59 -0.24
N PRO A 454 -13.36 -1.24 0.18
CA PRO A 454 -12.17 -1.44 -0.63
C PRO A 454 -11.57 -2.83 -0.35
N ALA A 455 -11.33 -3.58 -1.42
CA ALA A 455 -10.65 -4.87 -1.39
C ALA A 455 -9.17 -4.69 -1.78
N SER A 456 -8.29 -5.23 -0.94
CA SER A 456 -6.88 -5.46 -1.21
C SER A 456 -6.70 -6.94 -1.52
N ALA A 457 -6.07 -7.28 -2.64
CA ALA A 457 -5.36 -8.56 -2.78
C ALA A 457 -4.19 -8.36 -3.75
N ILE A 458 -2.98 -8.60 -3.25
CA ILE A 458 -2.13 -9.76 -3.54
C ILE A 458 -1.35 -9.62 -4.87
N PRO A 459 -0.02 -9.51 -4.75
CA PRO A 459 0.87 -9.37 -5.93
C PRO A 459 1.75 -10.58 -6.35
N SER A 460 2.46 -10.52 -7.50
CA SER A 460 3.76 -11.18 -7.90
C SER A 460 4.00 -11.01 -9.42
N ASN A 461 5.15 -10.67 -10.03
CA ASN A 461 6.58 -10.85 -9.72
C ASN A 461 7.45 -10.10 -10.80
N ARG A 462 8.74 -9.83 -10.50
CA ARG A 462 9.94 -9.75 -11.39
C ARG A 462 10.63 -8.39 -11.75
N THR A 463 11.85 -8.28 -11.20
CA THR A 463 13.14 -7.75 -11.74
C THR A 463 13.19 -6.34 -12.36
N HIS A 464 13.72 -5.36 -11.61
CA HIS A 464 13.98 -4.00 -12.10
C HIS A 464 15.45 -3.76 -12.51
N PRO A 465 15.68 -3.20 -13.72
CA PRO A 465 16.94 -2.61 -14.15
C PRO A 465 17.16 -1.22 -13.51
N GLN A 466 18.41 -0.81 -13.41
CA GLN A 466 18.79 0.52 -12.94
C GLN A 466 18.34 1.61 -13.96
N PRO A 467 17.79 2.75 -13.51
CA PRO A 467 17.51 3.87 -14.41
C PRO A 467 18.82 4.52 -14.86
N SER A 468 18.97 4.69 -16.16
CA SER A 468 20.04 5.48 -16.77
C SER A 468 19.88 6.96 -16.45
N GLU A 469 20.97 7.61 -16.07
CA GLU A 469 21.13 9.06 -16.03
C GLU A 469 20.99 9.67 -17.43
N SER A 470 19.76 9.98 -17.85
CA SER A 470 19.51 10.89 -18.97
C SER A 470 18.17 11.60 -18.77
N THR A 471 18.16 12.62 -17.92
CA THR A 471 17.14 13.66 -17.92
C THR A 471 17.40 14.61 -19.10
N GLU A 472 17.23 14.12 -20.33
CA GLU A 472 16.93 15.01 -21.45
C GLU A 472 15.50 15.53 -21.25
N SER A 473 15.30 16.85 -21.33
CA SER A 473 13.98 17.49 -21.18
C SER A 473 13.00 16.91 -22.21
N LEU A 474 12.08 16.06 -21.77
CA LEU A 474 11.02 15.47 -22.60
C LEU A 474 9.96 16.48 -23.06
N THR A 475 10.05 17.73 -22.61
CA THR A 475 8.92 18.66 -22.77
C THR A 475 9.07 19.57 -23.98
N GLY A 476 10.28 20.08 -24.27
CA GLY A 476 10.65 20.85 -25.48
C GLY A 476 9.87 22.15 -25.73
N TYR A 477 8.76 22.35 -25.04
CA TYR A 477 7.76 23.39 -25.27
C TYR A 477 8.32 24.79 -25.06
N GLU A 478 9.31 24.96 -24.17
CA GLU A 478 9.94 26.25 -23.88
C GLU A 478 10.54 26.88 -25.15
N THR A 479 11.03 26.05 -26.07
CA THR A 479 11.63 26.50 -27.33
C THR A 479 10.61 26.85 -28.41
N LEU A 480 9.36 26.42 -28.23
CA LEU A 480 8.26 26.65 -29.17
C LEU A 480 7.33 27.78 -28.73
N LEU A 481 7.49 28.30 -27.51
CA LEU A 481 6.70 29.43 -27.03
C LEU A 481 7.22 30.75 -27.59
N ASP A 482 6.29 31.58 -28.06
CA ASP A 482 6.57 32.95 -28.46
C ASP A 482 7.14 33.81 -27.32
N THR A 483 7.81 34.90 -27.69
CA THR A 483 8.36 35.88 -26.75
C THR A 483 7.25 36.77 -26.17
N PRO A 484 7.01 36.77 -24.83
CA PRO A 484 5.99 37.59 -24.22
C PRO A 484 6.22 39.09 -24.40
N SER A 485 5.12 39.81 -24.66
CA SER A 485 5.07 41.28 -24.71
C SER A 485 4.12 41.81 -23.64
N GLU A 486 4.26 43.06 -23.23
CA GLU A 486 3.37 43.66 -22.20
C GLU A 486 1.88 43.55 -22.57
N SER A 487 1.56 43.60 -23.87
CA SER A 487 0.22 43.47 -24.44
C SER A 487 -0.30 42.03 -24.57
N TRP A 488 0.50 41.01 -24.26
CA TRP A 488 0.07 39.62 -24.35
C TRP A 488 -1.05 39.35 -23.33
N ALA A 489 -2.21 38.94 -23.83
CA ALA A 489 -3.36 38.62 -23.00
C ALA A 489 -3.16 37.28 -22.27
N THR A 490 -3.24 37.30 -20.94
CA THR A 490 -3.08 36.12 -20.07
C THR A 490 -4.33 35.92 -19.17
N PRO A 491 -4.65 34.68 -18.76
CA PRO A 491 -4.00 33.43 -19.16
C PRO A 491 -4.33 33.04 -20.62
N SER A 492 -3.35 32.48 -21.33
CA SER A 492 -3.50 32.08 -22.73
C SER A 492 -2.94 30.68 -22.98
N ARG A 493 -3.73 29.84 -23.65
CA ARG A 493 -3.37 28.49 -24.04
C ARG A 493 -2.72 28.51 -25.41
N GLN A 494 -1.46 28.11 -25.46
CA GLN A 494 -0.66 27.96 -26.67
C GLN A 494 -0.79 26.52 -27.16
N ILE A 495 -1.19 26.35 -28.42
CA ILE A 495 -1.30 25.03 -29.06
C ILE A 495 -0.03 24.78 -29.88
N LEU A 496 0.66 23.69 -29.56
CA LEU A 496 2.00 23.36 -30.05
C LEU A 496 1.90 22.18 -31.03
N VAL A 497 1.37 22.45 -32.22
CA VAL A 497 1.02 21.43 -33.23
C VAL A 497 2.24 20.58 -33.62
N THR A 498 3.44 21.18 -33.68
CA THR A 498 4.70 20.48 -33.96
C THR A 498 4.93 19.28 -33.03
N LEU A 499 4.59 19.41 -31.74
CA LEU A 499 4.78 18.32 -30.78
C LEU A 499 3.81 17.16 -31.04
N LEU A 500 2.60 17.43 -31.54
CA LEU A 500 1.69 16.35 -31.99
C LEU A 500 2.31 15.57 -33.16
N ASP A 501 2.86 16.27 -34.15
CA ASP A 501 3.49 15.65 -35.31
C ASP A 501 4.66 14.73 -34.90
N GLU A 502 5.52 15.23 -34.01
CA GLU A 502 6.64 14.47 -33.46
C GLU A 502 6.15 13.23 -32.70
N ARG A 503 5.18 13.37 -31.79
CA ARG A 503 4.64 12.23 -31.03
C ARG A 503 4.01 11.19 -31.95
N VAL A 504 3.27 11.60 -32.99
CA VAL A 504 2.70 10.67 -33.97
C VAL A 504 3.81 9.95 -34.76
N ALA A 505 4.85 10.66 -35.17
CA ALA A 505 5.98 10.08 -35.90
C ALA A 505 6.75 9.06 -35.04
N GLU A 506 7.03 9.40 -33.78
CA GLU A 506 7.71 8.48 -32.85
C GLU A 506 6.85 7.26 -32.51
N LEU A 507 5.54 7.45 -32.30
CA LEU A 507 4.61 6.34 -32.08
C LEU A 507 4.60 5.39 -33.27
N ARG A 508 4.51 5.90 -34.50
CA ARG A 508 4.58 5.07 -35.72
C ARG A 508 5.89 4.29 -35.79
N ALA A 509 7.01 4.89 -35.42
CA ALA A 509 8.30 4.22 -35.40
C ALA A 509 8.33 3.05 -34.39
N GLN A 510 7.72 3.21 -33.20
CA GLN A 510 7.64 2.14 -32.20
C GLN A 510 6.78 0.94 -32.64
N LEU A 511 5.80 1.20 -33.51
CA LEU A 511 4.84 0.20 -33.99
C LEU A 511 5.32 -0.51 -35.27
N ASP A 512 6.49 -0.15 -35.80
CA ASP A 512 7.01 -0.75 -37.03
C ASP A 512 7.15 -2.28 -36.92
N GLY A 513 6.65 -3.00 -37.91
CA GLY A 513 6.63 -4.46 -37.94
C GLY A 513 5.52 -5.15 -37.13
N LEU A 514 4.60 -4.42 -36.49
CA LEU A 514 3.34 -5.00 -35.99
C LEU A 514 2.37 -5.29 -37.16
N PRO A 515 1.34 -6.14 -36.95
CA PRO A 515 0.20 -6.25 -37.87
C PRO A 515 -0.40 -4.89 -38.23
N HIS A 516 -1.30 -4.84 -39.22
CA HIS A 516 -1.96 -3.59 -39.63
C HIS A 516 -2.49 -2.84 -38.41
N THR A 517 -1.87 -1.70 -38.09
CA THR A 517 -2.12 -0.94 -36.87
C THR A 517 -2.79 0.38 -37.22
N VAL A 518 -3.99 0.58 -36.71
CA VAL A 518 -4.78 1.80 -36.85
C VAL A 518 -4.59 2.65 -35.59
N LEU A 519 -4.25 3.92 -35.80
CA LEU A 519 -4.12 4.91 -34.73
C LEU A 519 -5.39 5.75 -34.67
N ALA A 520 -6.10 5.67 -33.54
CA ALA A 520 -7.33 6.39 -33.28
C ALA A 520 -7.07 7.54 -32.30
N HIS A 521 -7.28 8.77 -32.76
CA HIS A 521 -7.12 9.96 -31.94
C HIS A 521 -8.29 10.09 -30.96
N SER A 522 -8.01 10.05 -29.66
CA SER A 522 -9.04 10.13 -28.61
C SER A 522 -9.55 11.56 -28.42
N ILE A 523 -10.73 11.86 -28.97
CA ILE A 523 -11.31 13.22 -29.07
C ILE A 523 -11.48 13.86 -27.69
N LYS A 524 -11.99 13.10 -26.72
CA LYS A 524 -12.19 13.55 -25.32
C LYS A 524 -10.92 14.09 -24.65
N THR A 525 -9.75 13.68 -25.11
CA THR A 525 -8.47 14.06 -24.50
C THR A 525 -8.14 15.52 -24.78
N CYS A 526 -8.30 15.96 -26.03
CA CYS A 526 -8.08 17.34 -26.43
C CYS A 526 -8.88 17.68 -27.70
N PRO A 527 -10.10 18.21 -27.58
CA PRO A 527 -10.98 18.50 -28.70
C PRO A 527 -10.64 19.84 -29.39
N HIS A 528 -9.36 20.25 -29.41
CA HIS A 528 -8.97 21.52 -30.01
C HIS A 528 -9.02 21.42 -31.55
N PRO A 529 -9.74 22.31 -32.26
CA PRO A 529 -9.92 22.28 -33.72
C PRO A 529 -8.65 22.01 -34.52
N GLU A 530 -7.56 22.72 -34.21
CA GLU A 530 -6.29 22.61 -34.94
C GLU A 530 -5.64 21.23 -34.75
N LEU A 531 -5.67 20.68 -33.53
CA LEU A 531 -5.09 19.36 -33.26
C LEU A 531 -5.92 18.25 -33.90
N LEU A 532 -7.26 18.41 -33.91
CA LEU A 532 -8.16 17.49 -34.60
C LEU A 532 -7.92 17.47 -36.11
N SER A 533 -7.90 18.65 -36.74
CA SER A 533 -7.63 18.76 -38.18
C SER A 533 -6.22 18.30 -38.54
N ARG A 534 -5.22 18.55 -37.68
CA ARG A 534 -3.88 18.02 -37.89
C ARG A 534 -3.83 16.50 -37.78
N ALA A 535 -4.45 15.91 -36.76
CA ALA A 535 -4.50 14.46 -36.59
C ALA A 535 -5.19 13.76 -37.78
N ALA A 536 -6.28 14.31 -38.29
CA ALA A 536 -6.94 13.84 -39.51
C ALA A 536 -5.99 13.95 -40.73
N GLY A 537 -5.29 15.08 -40.88
CA GLY A 537 -4.30 15.29 -41.95
C GLY A 537 -3.08 14.36 -41.87
N LEU A 538 -2.74 13.88 -40.68
CA LEU A 538 -1.73 12.84 -40.47
C LEU A 538 -2.25 11.42 -40.76
N GLY A 539 -3.56 11.25 -41.01
CA GLY A 539 -4.21 9.98 -41.33
C GLY A 539 -4.62 9.15 -40.11
N LEU A 540 -4.80 9.76 -38.94
CA LEU A 540 -5.42 9.09 -37.80
C LEU A 540 -6.95 9.00 -38.00
N VAL A 541 -7.57 8.01 -37.37
CA VAL A 541 -9.04 7.90 -37.29
C VAL A 541 -9.54 8.54 -36.00
N ALA A 542 -10.83 8.86 -35.90
CA ALA A 542 -11.39 9.41 -34.66
C ALA A 542 -11.80 8.28 -33.69
N GLU A 543 -11.44 8.41 -32.42
CA GLU A 543 -12.06 7.65 -31.32
C GLU A 543 -12.95 8.61 -30.53
N ALA A 544 -14.26 8.34 -30.52
CA ALA A 544 -15.26 9.17 -29.87
C ALA A 544 -16.07 8.34 -28.87
N ILE A 545 -16.37 8.93 -27.71
CA ILE A 545 -17.17 8.27 -26.67
C ILE A 545 -18.66 8.65 -26.68
N THR A 546 -19.05 9.58 -27.56
CA THR A 546 -20.43 10.04 -27.78
C THR A 546 -20.66 10.40 -29.25
N LEU A 547 -21.93 10.50 -29.68
CA LEU A 547 -22.25 10.94 -31.03
C LEU A 547 -21.94 12.44 -31.25
N ASP A 548 -21.97 13.27 -30.20
CA ASP A 548 -21.58 14.67 -30.31
C ASP A 548 -20.07 14.83 -30.58
N GLU A 549 -19.23 14.02 -29.93
CA GLU A 549 -17.79 13.98 -30.23
C GLU A 549 -17.51 13.51 -31.66
N LEU A 550 -18.27 12.53 -32.16
CA LEU A 550 -18.17 12.09 -33.54
C LEU A 550 -18.51 13.22 -34.52
N ASP A 551 -19.59 13.97 -34.28
CA ASP A 551 -19.98 15.12 -35.11
C ASP A 551 -18.88 16.21 -35.13
N VAL A 552 -18.25 16.47 -33.98
CA VAL A 552 -17.08 17.37 -33.89
C VAL A 552 -15.91 16.85 -34.71
N ALA A 553 -15.55 15.56 -34.57
CA ALA A 553 -14.46 14.96 -35.33
C ALA A 553 -14.69 15.05 -36.84
N ILE A 554 -15.90 14.73 -37.31
CA ILE A 554 -16.27 14.81 -38.74
C ILE A 554 -16.10 16.25 -39.26
N THR A 555 -16.52 17.25 -38.48
CA THR A 555 -16.37 18.66 -38.84
C THR A 555 -14.92 19.07 -39.05
N HIS A 556 -13.98 18.39 -38.37
CA HIS A 556 -12.54 18.63 -38.46
C HIS A 556 -11.79 17.72 -39.44
N GLY A 557 -12.52 16.96 -40.28
CA GLY A 557 -11.95 16.23 -41.42
C GLY A 557 -11.72 14.74 -41.20
N PHE A 558 -12.16 14.17 -40.08
CA PHE A 558 -12.14 12.72 -39.88
C PHE A 558 -13.22 12.02 -40.73
N ASP A 559 -12.89 10.85 -41.29
CA ASP A 559 -13.85 10.03 -42.03
C ASP A 559 -14.79 9.28 -41.05
N PRO A 560 -16.11 9.53 -41.06
CA PRO A 560 -17.05 8.76 -40.25
C PRO A 560 -17.00 7.26 -40.54
N GLY A 561 -16.66 6.84 -41.76
CA GLY A 561 -16.51 5.43 -42.13
C GLY A 561 -15.34 4.72 -41.47
N CYS A 562 -14.39 5.44 -40.87
CA CYS A 562 -13.25 4.86 -40.17
C CYS A 562 -13.27 5.15 -38.65
N ALA A 563 -14.22 5.97 -38.18
CA ALA A 563 -14.30 6.36 -36.77
C ALA A 563 -14.72 5.19 -35.86
N ILE A 564 -14.19 5.19 -34.64
CA ILE A 564 -14.47 4.21 -33.60
C ILE A 564 -15.35 4.86 -32.53
N LEU A 565 -16.47 4.20 -32.20
CA LEU A 565 -17.39 4.63 -31.16
C LEU A 565 -17.29 3.75 -29.91
N ASN A 566 -16.86 4.36 -28.81
CA ASN A 566 -16.74 3.74 -27.49
C ASN A 566 -17.63 4.43 -26.46
N GLY A 567 -17.51 4.01 -25.20
CA GLY A 567 -18.22 4.61 -24.07
C GLY A 567 -19.51 3.85 -23.70
N PRO A 568 -19.94 3.98 -22.43
CA PRO A 568 -21.08 3.23 -21.89
C PRO A 568 -22.45 3.70 -22.41
N ALA A 569 -22.50 4.88 -23.02
CA ALA A 569 -23.74 5.50 -23.51
C ALA A 569 -23.51 6.20 -24.86
N LYS A 570 -22.69 5.58 -25.71
CA LYS A 570 -22.16 6.15 -26.96
C LYS A 570 -23.19 6.68 -27.94
N TRP A 571 -24.41 6.14 -27.89
CA TRP A 571 -25.54 6.52 -28.74
C TRP A 571 -26.23 7.83 -28.31
N TRP A 572 -25.76 8.48 -27.24
CA TRP A 572 -26.22 9.80 -26.82
C TRP A 572 -25.42 10.94 -27.48
N PRO A 573 -26.08 12.06 -27.82
CA PRO A 573 -27.53 12.23 -27.92
C PRO A 573 -28.07 11.46 -29.12
N SER A 574 -29.31 10.95 -29.04
CA SER A 574 -29.84 10.03 -30.06
C SER A 574 -29.88 10.65 -31.46
N ARG A 575 -29.58 9.82 -32.47
CA ARG A 575 -29.68 10.15 -33.90
C ARG A 575 -30.55 9.12 -34.61
N SER A 576 -31.17 9.51 -35.73
CA SER A 576 -31.96 8.56 -36.56
C SER A 576 -31.08 7.69 -37.45
N SER A 577 -29.86 8.14 -37.73
CA SER A 577 -28.89 7.44 -38.58
C SER A 577 -27.47 7.72 -38.10
N VAL A 578 -26.62 6.70 -38.06
CA VAL A 578 -25.19 6.81 -37.71
C VAL A 578 -24.35 5.98 -38.69
N ARG A 579 -23.20 6.52 -39.10
CA ARG A 579 -22.14 5.81 -39.80
C ARG A 579 -20.88 5.87 -38.94
N CYS A 580 -20.29 4.72 -38.67
CA CYS A 580 -19.00 4.56 -37.99
C CYS A 580 -18.21 3.45 -38.69
N GLY A 581 -16.90 3.36 -38.48
CA GLY A 581 -16.11 2.20 -38.90
C GLY A 581 -16.28 1.03 -37.94
N ALA A 582 -16.21 1.33 -36.63
CA ALA A 582 -16.37 0.36 -35.57
C ALA A 582 -17.16 0.93 -34.38
N PHE A 583 -17.83 0.06 -33.63
CA PHE A 583 -18.25 0.36 -32.27
C PHE A 583 -18.04 -0.84 -31.35
N PHE A 584 -17.80 -0.57 -30.08
CA PHE A 584 -17.66 -1.62 -29.05
C PHE A 584 -18.69 -1.43 -27.96
N ALA A 585 -19.65 -2.35 -27.86
CA ALA A 585 -20.66 -2.33 -26.81
C ALA A 585 -20.02 -2.54 -25.43
N ASP A 586 -20.39 -1.72 -24.45
CA ASP A 586 -19.84 -1.76 -23.10
C ASP A 586 -20.57 -2.79 -22.20
N SER A 587 -21.78 -3.20 -22.60
CA SER A 587 -22.59 -4.17 -21.86
C SER A 587 -23.52 -5.01 -22.76
N VAL A 588 -24.10 -6.08 -22.20
CA VAL A 588 -25.09 -6.94 -22.90
C VAL A 588 -26.38 -6.16 -23.15
N GLU A 589 -26.78 -5.33 -22.18
CA GLU A 589 -27.96 -4.48 -22.26
C GLU A 589 -27.87 -3.50 -23.41
N GLU A 590 -26.68 -2.97 -23.69
CA GLU A 590 -26.44 -2.09 -24.84
C GLU A 590 -26.65 -2.85 -26.17
N LEU A 591 -26.09 -4.05 -26.31
CA LEU A 591 -26.30 -4.89 -27.50
C LEU A 591 -27.80 -5.15 -27.72
N ALA A 592 -28.52 -5.54 -26.66
CA ALA A 592 -29.96 -5.79 -26.71
C ALA A 592 -30.76 -4.51 -27.04
N GLN A 593 -30.34 -3.35 -26.51
CA GLN A 593 -30.94 -2.06 -26.82
C GLN A 593 -30.72 -1.67 -28.28
N LEU A 594 -29.55 -1.96 -28.84
CA LEU A 594 -29.24 -1.67 -30.23
C LEU A 594 -30.14 -2.49 -31.17
N VAL A 595 -30.31 -3.80 -30.91
CA VAL A 595 -31.24 -4.64 -31.67
C VAL A 595 -32.65 -4.05 -31.68
N ARG A 596 -33.19 -3.66 -30.51
CA ARG A 596 -34.50 -3.00 -30.40
C ARG A 596 -34.56 -1.67 -31.15
N SER A 597 -33.47 -0.91 -31.16
CA SER A 597 -33.40 0.38 -31.84
C SER A 597 -33.43 0.20 -33.36
N LEU A 598 -32.72 -0.81 -33.89
CA LEU A 598 -32.78 -1.19 -35.30
C LEU A 598 -34.20 -1.62 -35.71
N ASP A 599 -34.89 -2.41 -34.88
CA ASP A 599 -36.29 -2.79 -35.10
C ASP A 599 -37.23 -1.56 -35.11
N ALA A 600 -36.91 -0.54 -34.32
CA ALA A 600 -37.64 0.73 -34.26
C ALA A 600 -37.27 1.71 -35.40
N GLY A 601 -36.40 1.32 -36.34
CA GLY A 601 -36.03 2.11 -37.51
C GLY A 601 -34.77 2.95 -37.38
N PHE A 602 -33.95 2.75 -36.34
CA PHE A 602 -32.60 3.31 -36.28
C PHE A 602 -31.73 2.75 -37.42
N ARG A 603 -31.05 3.62 -38.15
CA ARG A 603 -30.16 3.21 -39.24
C ARG A 603 -28.70 3.27 -38.80
N LEU A 604 -28.05 2.12 -38.71
CA LEU A 604 -26.63 2.03 -38.39
C LEU A 604 -25.87 1.41 -39.56
N THR A 605 -24.72 2.00 -39.90
CA THR A 605 -23.72 1.39 -40.78
C THR A 605 -22.40 1.33 -40.02
N ALA A 606 -21.86 0.13 -39.89
CA ALA A 606 -20.59 -0.16 -39.25
C ALA A 606 -19.93 -1.36 -39.92
N ASP A 607 -18.62 -1.31 -40.13
CA ASP A 607 -17.86 -2.43 -40.69
C ASP A 607 -17.49 -3.46 -39.61
N ILE A 608 -17.38 -3.00 -38.36
CA ILE A 608 -17.08 -3.78 -37.17
C ILE A 608 -18.15 -3.58 -36.07
N VAL A 609 -18.65 -4.70 -35.54
CA VAL A 609 -19.47 -4.77 -34.33
C VAL A 609 -18.67 -5.47 -33.25
N GLY A 610 -18.35 -4.80 -32.15
CA GLY A 610 -17.55 -5.39 -31.10
C GLY A 610 -18.13 -5.24 -29.71
N ILE A 611 -17.38 -5.77 -28.75
CA ILE A 611 -17.62 -5.59 -27.32
C ILE A 611 -16.36 -5.11 -26.62
N ARG A 612 -16.53 -4.32 -25.58
CA ARG A 612 -15.47 -4.05 -24.61
C ARG A 612 -15.46 -5.15 -23.55
N VAL A 613 -14.28 -5.63 -23.18
CA VAL A 613 -14.08 -6.65 -22.16
C VAL A 613 -13.29 -6.12 -20.96
N ALA A 614 -13.54 -6.70 -19.80
CA ALA A 614 -12.82 -6.45 -18.56
C ALA A 614 -12.18 -7.74 -18.05
N ALA A 615 -11.05 -7.63 -17.36
CA ALA A 615 -10.39 -8.79 -16.78
C ALA A 615 -11.25 -9.40 -15.65
N PRO A 616 -11.34 -10.74 -15.55
CA PRO A 616 -12.01 -11.43 -14.43
C PRO A 616 -11.51 -10.94 -13.07
N GLY A 617 -12.42 -10.77 -12.11
CA GLY A 617 -12.06 -10.32 -10.75
C GLY A 617 -11.62 -8.85 -10.64
N VAL A 618 -11.55 -8.10 -11.73
CA VAL A 618 -11.36 -6.64 -11.69
C VAL A 618 -12.72 -5.97 -11.56
N ALA A 619 -12.94 -5.29 -10.43
CA ALA A 619 -14.15 -4.50 -10.21
C ALA A 619 -14.16 -3.27 -11.14
N SER A 620 -14.76 -3.44 -12.32
CA SER A 620 -14.94 -2.40 -13.33
C SER A 620 -16.42 -2.16 -13.57
N ARG A 621 -16.81 -0.89 -13.76
CA ARG A 621 -18.16 -0.54 -14.25
C ARG A 621 -18.27 -0.63 -15.78
N PHE A 622 -17.14 -0.85 -16.46
CA PHE A 622 -17.01 -0.82 -17.90
C PHE A 622 -16.57 -2.16 -18.46
N GLY A 623 -17.12 -2.52 -19.61
CA GLY A 623 -16.83 -3.76 -20.30
C GLY A 623 -17.44 -5.01 -19.66
N LEU A 624 -17.44 -6.08 -20.43
CA LEU A 624 -17.99 -7.37 -20.09
C LEU A 624 -16.93 -8.28 -19.46
N SER A 625 -17.27 -8.90 -18.34
CA SER A 625 -16.50 -10.00 -17.74
C SER A 625 -17.36 -11.26 -17.74
N PHE A 626 -16.86 -12.34 -18.35
CA PHE A 626 -17.62 -13.58 -18.52
C PHE A 626 -17.34 -14.58 -17.39
N GLU A 627 -17.61 -14.19 -16.15
CA GLU A 627 -17.52 -15.11 -14.99
C GLU A 627 -18.62 -16.17 -15.03
N ARG A 628 -19.76 -15.87 -15.69
CA ARG A 628 -20.87 -16.79 -15.91
C ARG A 628 -20.94 -17.19 -17.38
N SER A 629 -21.05 -18.50 -17.64
CA SER A 629 -21.17 -19.03 -19.01
C SER A 629 -22.43 -18.55 -19.75
N ALA A 630 -23.49 -18.19 -19.01
CA ALA A 630 -24.72 -17.64 -19.58
C ALA A 630 -24.49 -16.28 -20.24
N ASP A 631 -23.70 -15.40 -19.61
CA ASP A 631 -23.43 -14.04 -20.12
C ASP A 631 -22.63 -14.10 -21.42
N LEU A 632 -21.67 -15.03 -21.51
CA LEU A 632 -20.92 -15.31 -22.74
C LEU A 632 -21.85 -15.80 -23.86
N ALA A 633 -22.78 -16.70 -23.53
CA ALA A 633 -23.71 -17.28 -24.50
C ALA A 633 -24.69 -16.23 -25.05
N GLU A 634 -25.24 -15.39 -24.18
CA GLU A 634 -26.13 -14.29 -24.55
C GLU A 634 -25.42 -13.24 -25.41
N THR A 635 -24.22 -12.84 -24.99
CA THR A 635 -23.39 -11.88 -25.73
C THR A 635 -23.07 -12.38 -27.14
N ALA A 636 -22.65 -13.64 -27.28
CA ALA A 636 -22.36 -14.24 -28.58
C ALA A 636 -23.60 -14.29 -29.50
N ALA A 637 -24.79 -14.55 -28.95
CA ALA A 637 -26.03 -14.57 -29.72
C ALA A 637 -26.39 -13.17 -30.26
N LEU A 638 -26.35 -12.15 -29.40
CA LEU A 638 -26.63 -10.76 -29.78
C LEU A 638 -25.60 -10.21 -30.77
N LEU A 639 -24.31 -10.52 -30.57
CA LEU A 639 -23.26 -10.18 -31.52
C LEU A 639 -23.51 -10.83 -32.89
N THR A 640 -23.86 -12.12 -32.93
CA THR A 640 -24.20 -12.82 -34.18
C THR A 640 -25.35 -12.13 -34.91
N GLU A 641 -26.41 -11.79 -34.19
CA GLU A 641 -27.57 -11.10 -34.76
C GLU A 641 -27.20 -9.75 -35.36
N LEU A 642 -26.43 -8.92 -34.63
CA LEU A 642 -26.00 -7.60 -35.11
C LEU A 642 -25.07 -7.70 -36.31
N ARG A 643 -24.12 -8.65 -36.31
CA ARG A 643 -23.23 -8.91 -37.46
C ARG A 643 -24.03 -9.20 -38.73
N VAL A 644 -25.03 -10.09 -38.64
CA VAL A 644 -25.87 -10.46 -39.78
C VAL A 644 -26.70 -9.28 -40.26
N ARG A 645 -27.33 -8.53 -39.34
CA ARG A 645 -28.16 -7.36 -39.68
C ARG A 645 -27.36 -6.25 -40.35
N LEU A 646 -26.11 -6.02 -39.93
CA LEU A 646 -25.26 -4.94 -40.41
C LEU A 646 -24.32 -5.36 -41.55
N GLY A 647 -24.15 -6.65 -41.81
CA GLY A 647 -23.13 -7.16 -42.72
C GLY A 647 -21.70 -6.96 -42.19
N ALA A 648 -21.54 -6.88 -40.87
CA ALA A 648 -20.31 -6.49 -40.20
C ALA A 648 -19.47 -7.71 -39.76
N ARG A 649 -18.14 -7.50 -39.65
CA ARG A 649 -17.25 -8.42 -38.92
C ARG A 649 -17.29 -8.08 -37.44
N TRP A 650 -16.69 -8.91 -36.59
CA TRP A 650 -16.66 -8.65 -35.16
C TRP A 650 -15.28 -8.25 -34.65
N GLY A 651 -15.25 -7.55 -33.53
CA GLY A 651 -14.02 -7.14 -32.85
C GLY A 651 -14.13 -7.19 -31.33
N ILE A 652 -13.01 -7.04 -30.66
CA ILE A 652 -12.91 -7.01 -29.20
C ILE A 652 -12.07 -5.83 -28.76
N HIS A 653 -12.47 -5.17 -27.67
CA HIS A 653 -11.82 -3.98 -27.15
C HIS A 653 -11.47 -4.14 -25.67
N PHE A 654 -10.26 -3.75 -25.30
CA PHE A 654 -9.81 -3.61 -23.93
C PHE A 654 -9.35 -2.18 -23.68
N HIS A 655 -9.71 -1.59 -22.54
CA HIS A 655 -9.18 -0.29 -22.14
C HIS A 655 -9.03 -0.20 -20.63
N GLN A 656 -7.78 -0.02 -20.21
CA GLN A 656 -7.35 0.38 -18.88
C GLN A 656 -6.15 1.32 -19.02
N ALA A 657 -6.07 2.36 -18.21
CA ALA A 657 -4.99 3.33 -18.32
C ALA A 657 -3.67 2.77 -17.80
N GLU A 658 -2.73 2.49 -18.69
CA GLU A 658 -1.35 2.10 -18.33
C GLU A 658 -0.68 3.16 -17.45
N SER A 659 -0.97 4.44 -17.70
CA SER A 659 -0.55 5.58 -16.87
C SER A 659 -1.06 5.55 -15.43
N VAL A 660 -1.96 4.63 -15.08
CA VAL A 660 -2.42 4.42 -13.70
C VAL A 660 -1.96 3.07 -13.16
N LEU A 661 -2.01 2.02 -13.98
CA LEU A 661 -1.72 0.65 -13.57
C LEU A 661 -0.23 0.31 -13.58
N GLY A 662 0.53 0.96 -14.45
CA GLY A 662 1.86 0.55 -14.85
C GLY A 662 1.89 -0.52 -15.94
N PRO A 663 3.02 -0.65 -16.63
CA PRO A 663 3.19 -1.57 -17.75
C PRO A 663 2.93 -3.03 -17.37
N ASP A 664 3.40 -3.50 -16.22
CA ASP A 664 3.26 -4.90 -15.81
C ASP A 664 1.82 -5.30 -15.51
N ARG A 665 1.12 -4.48 -14.73
CA ARG A 665 -0.28 -4.74 -14.41
C ARG A 665 -1.18 -4.55 -15.63
N TRP A 666 -0.91 -3.54 -16.46
CA TRP A 666 -1.61 -3.36 -17.73
C TRP A 666 -1.47 -4.59 -18.62
N ARG A 667 -0.24 -5.13 -18.80
CA ARG A 667 0.00 -6.37 -19.56
C ARG A 667 -0.79 -7.55 -19.03
N HIS A 668 -0.83 -7.73 -17.70
CA HIS A 668 -1.59 -8.80 -17.07
C HIS A 668 -3.10 -8.65 -17.32
N GLU A 669 -3.65 -7.47 -17.08
CA GLU A 669 -5.08 -7.20 -17.26
C GLU A 669 -5.49 -7.29 -18.74
N ALA A 670 -4.69 -6.74 -19.66
CA ALA A 670 -4.92 -6.84 -21.10
C ALA A 670 -4.92 -8.29 -21.58
N THR A 671 -3.92 -9.09 -21.18
CA THR A 671 -3.84 -10.52 -21.53
C THR A 671 -5.04 -11.28 -20.98
N SER A 672 -5.46 -10.99 -19.74
CA SER A 672 -6.58 -11.68 -19.11
C SER A 672 -7.92 -11.30 -19.72
N ALA A 673 -8.15 -10.03 -20.05
CA ALA A 673 -9.40 -9.55 -20.64
C ALA A 673 -9.54 -10.00 -22.10
N LEU A 674 -8.49 -9.79 -22.92
CA LEU A 674 -8.48 -10.19 -24.33
C LEU A 674 -8.45 -11.71 -24.51
N GLY A 675 -8.13 -12.48 -23.46
CA GLY A 675 -8.28 -13.93 -23.43
C GLY A 675 -9.71 -14.42 -23.71
N PHE A 676 -10.72 -13.55 -23.57
CA PHE A 676 -12.10 -13.87 -23.97
C PHE A 676 -12.33 -13.94 -25.49
N ALA A 677 -11.35 -13.54 -26.31
CA ALA A 677 -11.44 -13.63 -27.76
C ALA A 677 -11.64 -15.09 -28.24
N ASP A 678 -10.90 -16.05 -27.69
CA ASP A 678 -10.98 -17.47 -28.08
C ASP A 678 -12.36 -18.09 -27.82
N PRO A 679 -12.92 -18.04 -26.59
CA PRO A 679 -14.24 -18.61 -26.34
C PRO A 679 -15.39 -17.88 -27.08
N LEU A 680 -15.21 -16.62 -27.47
CA LEU A 680 -16.15 -15.92 -28.35
C LEU A 680 -16.02 -16.40 -29.80
N ALA A 681 -14.80 -16.53 -30.32
CA ALA A 681 -14.52 -17.04 -31.66
C ALA A 681 -15.10 -18.44 -31.86
N ASP A 682 -14.96 -19.33 -30.86
CA ASP A 682 -15.55 -20.68 -30.89
C ASP A 682 -17.08 -20.66 -31.07
N ARG A 683 -17.76 -19.63 -30.55
CA ARG A 683 -19.21 -19.48 -30.65
C ARG A 683 -19.64 -18.72 -31.91
N LEU A 684 -18.83 -17.77 -32.36
CA LEU A 684 -19.10 -16.91 -33.50
C LEU A 684 -18.69 -17.55 -34.84
N GLY A 685 -17.78 -18.53 -34.80
CA GLY A 685 -17.30 -19.31 -35.95
C GLY A 685 -16.08 -18.74 -36.67
N ASP A 686 -15.56 -17.59 -36.22
CA ASP A 686 -14.41 -16.90 -36.82
C ASP A 686 -13.67 -16.04 -35.77
N PRO A 687 -12.35 -15.82 -35.90
CA PRO A 687 -11.58 -14.95 -35.01
C PRO A 687 -12.00 -13.47 -35.16
N PRO A 688 -11.70 -12.60 -34.19
CA PRO A 688 -12.00 -11.18 -34.31
C PRO A 688 -11.22 -10.56 -35.48
N ALA A 689 -11.89 -9.69 -36.23
CA ALA A 689 -11.25 -8.90 -37.27
C ALA A 689 -10.41 -7.75 -36.70
N VAL A 690 -10.81 -7.22 -35.54
CA VAL A 690 -10.16 -6.10 -34.85
C VAL A 690 -9.94 -6.43 -33.38
N VAL A 691 -8.75 -6.15 -32.88
CA VAL A 691 -8.45 -6.06 -31.45
C VAL A 691 -8.03 -4.63 -31.13
N ASP A 692 -8.83 -3.99 -30.30
CA ASP A 692 -8.59 -2.64 -29.82
C ASP A 692 -7.97 -2.70 -28.42
N PHE A 693 -6.74 -2.17 -28.27
CA PHE A 693 -6.03 -2.12 -26.99
C PHE A 693 -6.37 -0.88 -26.18
N GLY A 694 -7.26 -0.02 -26.69
CA GLY A 694 -7.66 1.19 -26.04
C GLY A 694 -6.49 2.17 -25.97
N GLY A 695 -6.44 2.92 -24.87
CA GLY A 695 -5.48 4.00 -24.67
C GLY A 695 -4.99 4.10 -23.23
N GLY A 696 -4.62 5.32 -22.85
CA GLY A 696 -4.26 5.65 -21.46
C GLY A 696 -2.78 5.52 -21.13
N TRP A 697 -1.91 5.54 -22.15
CA TRP A 697 -0.47 5.72 -22.01
C TRP A 697 -0.10 7.16 -21.65
N HIS A 698 0.82 7.32 -20.70
CA HIS A 698 1.53 8.55 -20.42
C HIS A 698 2.55 8.83 -21.52
N VAL A 699 3.02 10.07 -21.65
CA VAL A 699 4.06 10.43 -22.64
C VAL A 699 5.36 9.65 -22.44
N ASP A 700 5.70 9.32 -21.19
CA ASP A 700 6.88 8.53 -20.81
C ASP A 700 6.75 7.04 -21.20
N ASP A 701 5.52 6.54 -21.43
CA ASP A 701 5.27 5.10 -21.67
C ASP A 701 5.63 4.68 -23.11
N LEU A 702 5.95 5.63 -24.00
CA LEU A 702 6.23 5.35 -25.40
C LEU A 702 7.36 4.33 -25.59
N SER A 703 8.38 4.38 -24.74
CA SER A 703 9.53 3.47 -24.78
C SER A 703 9.18 2.01 -24.42
N VAL A 704 8.13 1.80 -23.61
CA VAL A 704 7.72 0.47 -23.15
C VAL A 704 6.51 -0.08 -23.90
N LEU A 705 5.73 0.77 -24.57
CA LEU A 705 4.51 0.43 -25.29
C LEU A 705 4.68 -0.79 -26.22
N ARG A 706 5.71 -0.77 -27.07
CA ARG A 706 5.97 -1.88 -28.00
C ARG A 706 6.16 -3.21 -27.27
N SER A 707 6.98 -3.21 -26.22
CA SER A 707 7.22 -4.42 -25.41
C SER A 707 5.96 -4.91 -24.70
N SER A 708 5.09 -3.98 -24.28
CA SER A 708 3.79 -4.30 -23.69
C SER A 708 2.87 -4.99 -24.70
N LEU A 709 2.75 -4.44 -25.92
CA LEU A 709 1.94 -5.02 -26.99
C LEU A 709 2.46 -6.40 -27.42
N ASP A 710 3.77 -6.52 -27.69
CA ASP A 710 4.40 -7.79 -28.06
C ASP A 710 4.16 -8.87 -27.00
N ARG A 711 4.25 -8.49 -25.72
CA ARG A 711 4.00 -9.42 -24.61
C ARG A 711 2.56 -9.90 -24.62
N VAL A 712 1.58 -9.00 -24.72
CA VAL A 712 0.15 -9.39 -24.73
C VAL A 712 -0.18 -10.25 -25.95
N LEU A 713 0.32 -9.90 -27.14
CA LEU A 713 0.15 -10.69 -28.36
C LEU A 713 0.79 -12.07 -28.26
N ALA A 714 1.96 -12.17 -27.61
CA ALA A 714 2.66 -13.44 -27.41
C ALA A 714 1.98 -14.34 -26.36
N THR A 715 1.46 -13.76 -25.27
CA THR A 715 0.91 -14.54 -24.14
C THR A 715 -0.61 -14.67 -24.15
N GLY A 716 -1.32 -13.92 -24.99
CA GLY A 716 -2.77 -13.99 -25.11
C GLY A 716 -3.29 -15.22 -25.86
N GLY A 717 -4.60 -15.24 -26.10
CA GLY A 717 -5.31 -16.32 -26.79
C GLY A 717 -4.86 -16.54 -28.23
N ASP A 718 -5.22 -17.69 -28.80
CA ASP A 718 -4.84 -18.08 -30.17
C ASP A 718 -5.33 -17.05 -31.22
N CYS A 719 -6.51 -16.45 -30.99
CA CYS A 719 -7.09 -15.44 -31.87
C CYS A 719 -6.21 -14.19 -32.03
N LEU A 720 -5.43 -13.82 -31.02
CA LEU A 720 -4.56 -12.64 -31.07
C LEU A 720 -3.31 -12.84 -31.93
N ARG A 721 -2.99 -14.10 -32.29
CA ARG A 721 -1.83 -14.45 -33.12
C ARG A 721 -2.18 -14.62 -34.61
N THR A 722 -3.40 -14.27 -35.01
CA THR A 722 -3.86 -14.44 -36.39
C THR A 722 -3.22 -13.40 -37.33
N ARG A 723 -2.86 -13.81 -38.56
CA ARG A 723 -2.15 -12.95 -39.51
C ARG A 723 -3.01 -11.85 -40.15
N GLN A 724 -4.33 -11.91 -39.98
CA GLN A 724 -5.29 -10.96 -40.55
C GLN A 724 -5.85 -10.01 -39.50
N LEU A 725 -5.32 -10.04 -38.28
CA LEU A 725 -5.77 -9.20 -37.19
C LEU A 725 -5.37 -7.73 -37.43
N GLU A 726 -6.37 -6.84 -37.37
CA GLU A 726 -6.13 -5.41 -37.26
C GLU A 726 -6.02 -5.00 -35.79
N ILE A 727 -4.98 -4.23 -35.47
CA ILE A 727 -4.72 -3.70 -34.14
C ILE A 727 -5.17 -2.24 -34.13
N VAL A 728 -5.99 -1.87 -33.16
CA VAL A 728 -6.35 -0.47 -32.92
C VAL A 728 -5.70 -0.01 -31.62
N LEU A 729 -5.10 1.19 -31.65
CA LEU A 729 -4.62 1.91 -30.48
C LEU A 729 -5.32 3.27 -30.41
N GLU A 730 -5.74 3.68 -29.23
CA GLU A 730 -6.49 4.92 -28.95
C GLU A 730 -5.67 5.92 -28.11
N PRO A 731 -4.46 6.33 -28.55
CA PRO A 731 -3.61 7.18 -27.74
C PRO A 731 -4.25 8.58 -27.57
N GLY A 732 -4.42 8.96 -26.31
CA GLY A 732 -4.82 10.31 -25.90
C GLY A 732 -3.63 11.09 -25.36
N LYS A 733 -3.38 10.96 -24.04
CA LYS A 733 -2.32 11.67 -23.32
C LYS A 733 -0.97 11.59 -24.04
N LEU A 734 -0.58 10.39 -24.48
CA LEU A 734 0.66 10.15 -25.22
C LEU A 734 0.85 11.05 -26.45
N LEU A 735 -0.23 11.42 -27.16
CA LEU A 735 -0.15 12.28 -28.35
C LEU A 735 -0.30 13.76 -28.02
N THR A 736 -1.29 14.11 -27.19
CA THR A 736 -1.71 15.52 -27.06
C THR A 736 -1.19 16.20 -25.82
N GLN A 737 -0.76 15.48 -24.77
CA GLN A 737 -0.44 16.10 -23.48
C GLN A 737 0.65 17.17 -23.62
N SER A 738 1.71 16.91 -24.40
CA SER A 738 2.77 17.89 -24.69
C SER A 738 2.36 18.98 -25.69
N ALA A 739 1.30 18.79 -26.47
CA ALA A 739 0.90 19.67 -27.57
C ALA A 739 0.17 20.95 -27.12
N ALA A 740 0.21 21.31 -25.84
CA ALA A 740 -0.24 22.61 -25.39
C ALA A 740 0.48 23.08 -24.11
N ALA A 741 0.51 24.39 -23.91
CA ALA A 741 0.97 25.05 -22.70
C ALA A 741 0.02 26.19 -22.31
N VAL A 742 -0.03 26.57 -21.02
CA VAL A 742 -0.79 27.74 -20.56
C VAL A 742 0.17 28.79 -20.03
N VAL A 743 0.23 29.92 -20.72
CA VAL A 743 1.01 31.10 -20.35
C VAL A 743 0.18 31.99 -19.40
N THR A 744 0.80 32.43 -18.32
CA THR A 744 0.17 33.20 -17.24
C THR A 744 1.11 34.30 -16.74
N ARG A 745 0.55 35.30 -16.06
CA ARG A 745 1.30 36.41 -15.46
C ARG A 745 1.24 36.36 -13.95
N VAL A 746 2.35 36.68 -13.29
CA VAL A 746 2.40 36.87 -11.83
C VAL A 746 1.63 38.13 -11.45
N LEU A 747 0.61 37.98 -10.61
CA LEU A 747 -0.23 39.06 -10.10
C LEU A 747 0.26 39.61 -8.76
N LEU A 748 0.72 38.73 -7.87
CA LEU A 748 1.13 39.10 -6.53
C LEU A 748 2.15 38.10 -6.01
N ALA A 749 3.20 38.58 -5.35
CA ALA A 749 4.13 37.72 -4.62
C ALA A 749 4.06 38.00 -3.11
N LYS A 750 3.63 37.00 -2.34
CA LYS A 750 3.42 37.10 -0.89
C LYS A 750 4.63 36.60 -0.10
N GLY A 751 5.06 37.37 0.89
CA GLY A 751 6.12 37.00 1.83
C GLY A 751 7.55 37.13 1.29
N HIS A 752 8.53 36.86 2.16
CA HIS A 752 9.96 36.84 1.84
C HIS A 752 10.61 35.57 2.39
N GLY A 753 11.54 34.96 1.64
CA GLY A 753 12.31 33.79 2.09
C GLY A 753 11.69 32.43 1.74
N ILE A 754 12.00 31.42 2.54
CA ILE A 754 11.57 30.02 2.35
C ILE A 754 10.05 29.90 2.57
N GLY A 755 9.33 29.22 1.68
CA GLY A 755 7.87 29.08 1.77
C GLY A 755 7.07 30.21 1.12
N ARG A 756 7.70 31.01 0.24
CA ARG A 756 7.06 32.11 -0.50
C ARG A 756 5.92 31.60 -1.39
N GLU A 757 4.86 32.40 -1.52
CA GLU A 757 3.72 32.10 -2.38
C GLU A 757 3.57 33.15 -3.47
N VAL A 758 3.32 32.69 -4.70
CA VAL A 758 3.12 33.57 -5.86
C VAL A 758 1.73 33.30 -6.43
N ILE A 759 0.93 34.35 -6.59
CA ILE A 759 -0.39 34.26 -7.22
C ILE A 759 -0.24 34.64 -8.69
N VAL A 760 -0.78 33.81 -9.57
CA VAL A 760 -0.82 34.06 -11.02
C VAL A 760 -2.24 34.31 -11.50
N ASP A 761 -2.37 34.82 -12.73
CA ASP A 761 -3.67 35.05 -13.35
C ASP A 761 -4.32 33.80 -13.95
N ALA A 762 -3.65 32.63 -13.99
CA ALA A 762 -4.25 31.32 -14.23
C ALA A 762 -4.89 30.74 -12.95
N ALA A 763 -5.73 29.72 -13.09
CA ALA A 763 -6.39 29.01 -11.99
C ALA A 763 -6.71 27.57 -12.41
N LEU A 764 -7.17 26.73 -11.47
CA LEU A 764 -7.61 25.36 -11.77
C LEU A 764 -8.75 25.30 -12.81
N GLY A 765 -9.47 26.40 -13.05
CA GLY A 765 -10.45 26.47 -14.14
C GLY A 765 -9.82 26.50 -15.55
N ASP A 766 -8.56 26.90 -15.65
CA ASP A 766 -7.75 26.96 -16.89
C ASP A 766 -6.86 25.73 -17.08
N ILE A 767 -6.38 25.16 -15.96
CA ILE A 767 -5.51 23.99 -15.90
C ILE A 767 -6.07 22.98 -14.85
N PRO A 768 -7.22 22.33 -15.13
CA PRO A 768 -7.83 21.37 -14.21
C PRO A 768 -6.91 20.24 -13.74
N GLU A 769 -6.01 19.76 -14.60
CA GLU A 769 -5.12 18.63 -14.27
C GLU A 769 -4.06 19.00 -13.25
N ALA A 770 -3.81 20.30 -12.99
CA ALA A 770 -2.90 20.73 -11.93
C ALA A 770 -3.34 20.28 -10.52
N ARG A 771 -4.61 19.85 -10.37
CA ARG A 771 -5.10 19.19 -9.14
C ARG A 771 -4.62 17.74 -8.99
N TYR A 772 -4.37 17.05 -10.11
CA TYR A 772 -4.11 15.61 -10.17
C TYR A 772 -2.67 15.28 -10.60
N ARG A 773 -1.94 16.24 -11.18
CA ARG A 773 -0.54 16.08 -11.55
C ARG A 773 0.22 17.40 -11.57
N ALA A 774 1.54 17.33 -11.42
CA ALA A 774 2.39 18.47 -11.66
C ALA A 774 2.51 18.77 -13.16
N HIS A 775 2.59 20.06 -13.46
CA HIS A 775 2.97 20.57 -14.76
C HIS A 775 4.38 21.14 -14.69
N PRO A 776 5.24 20.88 -15.68
CA PRO A 776 6.52 21.57 -15.78
C PRO A 776 6.25 23.08 -15.92
N VAL A 777 6.97 23.90 -15.16
CA VAL A 777 6.81 25.36 -15.17
C VAL A 777 8.08 26.00 -15.69
N ALA A 778 7.95 26.89 -16.68
CA ALA A 778 9.03 27.74 -17.16
C ALA A 778 8.74 29.21 -16.83
N GLN A 779 9.79 29.97 -16.48
CA GLN A 779 9.76 31.42 -16.35
C GLN A 779 10.39 32.05 -17.59
N PHE A 780 9.81 33.15 -18.07
CA PHE A 780 10.46 33.96 -19.10
C PHE A 780 11.46 34.92 -18.47
N ILE A 781 12.75 34.76 -18.77
CA ILE A 781 13.83 35.60 -18.24
C ILE A 781 14.94 35.80 -19.28
N HIS A 782 15.44 37.03 -19.39
CA HIS A 782 16.52 37.39 -20.34
C HIS A 782 16.24 37.02 -21.81
N GLY A 783 14.98 37.06 -22.26
CA GLY A 783 14.61 36.78 -23.65
C GLY A 783 14.35 35.30 -23.94
N GLU A 784 14.40 34.42 -22.94
CA GLU A 784 14.23 32.98 -23.11
C GLU A 784 13.29 32.40 -22.04
N TRP A 785 12.57 31.34 -22.39
CA TRP A 785 11.84 30.50 -21.44
C TRP A 785 12.81 29.52 -20.77
N ARG A 786 12.83 29.49 -19.44
CA ARG A 786 13.72 28.63 -18.65
C ARG A 786 12.95 27.86 -17.58
N PRO A 787 13.20 26.56 -17.38
CA PRO A 787 12.54 25.78 -16.34
C PRO A 787 12.76 26.39 -14.95
N VAL A 788 11.71 26.41 -14.13
CA VAL A 788 11.77 26.79 -12.72
C VAL A 788 12.29 25.61 -11.91
N SER A 789 13.36 25.82 -11.13
CA SER A 789 13.96 24.77 -10.30
C SER A 789 13.11 24.41 -9.09
N ARG A 790 13.40 23.26 -8.45
CA ARG A 790 12.75 22.87 -7.20
C ARG A 790 13.09 23.84 -6.06
N GLY A 791 12.14 24.03 -5.16
CA GLY A 791 12.28 24.89 -3.99
C GLY A 791 11.18 24.61 -2.96
N ALA A 792 10.95 25.57 -2.05
CA ALA A 792 9.96 25.44 -0.99
C ALA A 792 8.70 26.30 -1.22
N GLY A 793 8.60 26.98 -2.37
CA GLY A 793 7.51 27.89 -2.68
C GLY A 793 6.35 27.24 -3.42
N ARG A 794 5.28 28.02 -3.59
CA ARG A 794 4.04 27.60 -4.27
C ARG A 794 3.57 28.64 -5.28
N ILE A 795 2.98 28.16 -6.37
CA ILE A 795 2.24 28.97 -7.33
C ILE A 795 0.75 28.70 -7.13
N LEU A 796 0.03 29.75 -6.73
CA LEU A 796 -1.41 29.73 -6.45
C LEU A 796 -2.17 30.33 -7.63
N GLY A 797 -3.38 29.82 -7.86
CA GLY A 797 -4.31 30.42 -8.81
C GLY A 797 -5.02 31.65 -8.24
N ARG A 798 -5.72 32.36 -9.12
CA ARG A 798 -6.46 33.61 -8.77
C ARG A 798 -7.79 33.41 -8.04
N SER A 799 -8.26 32.19 -7.81
CA SER A 799 -9.58 31.95 -7.20
C SER A 799 -9.54 32.00 -5.67
N CYS A 800 -10.73 32.00 -5.05
CA CYS A 800 -10.88 32.06 -3.60
C CYS A 800 -10.93 30.67 -2.92
N MET A 801 -10.53 29.60 -3.62
CA MET A 801 -10.49 28.25 -3.05
C MET A 801 -9.14 27.97 -2.43
N GLU A 802 -9.12 27.42 -1.21
CA GLU A 802 -7.90 26.95 -0.55
C GLU A 802 -7.14 25.91 -1.41
N SER A 803 -7.87 25.17 -2.25
CA SER A 803 -7.32 24.15 -3.15
C SER A 803 -6.85 24.68 -4.51
N ASP A 804 -6.91 25.99 -4.78
CA ASP A 804 -6.44 26.57 -6.05
C ASP A 804 -4.92 26.76 -6.06
N ILE A 805 -4.22 25.63 -6.04
CA ILE A 805 -2.77 25.52 -6.08
C ILE A 805 -2.40 24.89 -7.42
N LEU A 806 -1.59 25.59 -8.22
CA LEU A 806 -1.22 25.15 -9.58
C LEU A 806 0.13 24.43 -9.62
N ALA A 807 1.04 24.79 -8.72
CA ALA A 807 2.31 24.09 -8.54
C ALA A 807 2.83 24.28 -7.11
N GLU A 808 3.51 23.25 -6.59
CA GLU A 808 4.17 23.24 -5.30
C GLU A 808 5.64 22.84 -5.46
N GLU A 809 6.44 23.08 -4.41
CA GLU A 809 7.85 22.69 -4.35
C GLU A 809 8.74 23.34 -5.44
N LEU A 810 8.46 24.60 -5.79
CA LEU A 810 9.22 25.37 -6.77
C LEU A 810 10.03 26.49 -6.11
N ASP A 811 11.17 26.82 -6.72
CA ASP A 811 11.94 28.01 -6.37
C ASP A 811 11.29 29.24 -7.01
N VAL A 812 10.41 29.85 -6.23
CA VAL A 812 9.71 31.08 -6.61
C VAL A 812 10.39 32.34 -6.05
N SER A 813 11.64 32.24 -5.59
CA SER A 813 12.33 33.35 -4.91
C SER A 813 12.67 34.52 -5.85
N SER A 814 12.88 34.25 -7.14
CA SER A 814 13.17 35.25 -8.18
C SER A 814 11.94 35.91 -8.77
N LEU A 815 10.75 35.32 -8.62
CA LEU A 815 9.53 35.78 -9.31
C LEU A 815 9.07 37.15 -8.79
N ALA A 816 8.75 38.06 -9.71
CA ALA A 816 8.21 39.39 -9.45
C ALA A 816 6.85 39.59 -10.13
N GLU A 817 6.09 40.58 -9.65
CA GLU A 817 4.83 40.99 -10.29
C GLU A 817 5.08 41.41 -11.74
N GLY A 818 4.25 40.90 -12.65
CA GLY A 818 4.39 41.11 -14.08
C GLY A 818 5.23 40.07 -14.83
N ASP A 819 5.98 39.21 -14.12
CA ASP A 819 6.72 38.11 -14.75
C ASP A 819 5.77 37.13 -15.45
N PHE A 820 6.23 36.56 -16.56
CA PHE A 820 5.50 35.53 -17.29
C PHE A 820 5.98 34.13 -16.90
N LEU A 821 5.01 33.24 -16.70
CA LEU A 821 5.22 31.81 -16.49
C LEU A 821 4.46 31.01 -17.55
N ALA A 822 4.96 29.83 -17.86
CA ALA A 822 4.28 28.88 -18.74
C ALA A 822 4.20 27.53 -18.04
N PHE A 823 2.98 26.97 -17.98
CA PHE A 823 2.72 25.61 -17.57
C PHE A 823 2.72 24.73 -18.83
N GLY A 824 3.70 23.86 -18.97
CA GLY A 824 3.77 22.90 -20.07
C GLY A 824 2.83 21.71 -19.86
N MET A 825 2.79 20.84 -20.86
CA MET A 825 2.03 19.59 -20.82
C MET A 825 0.52 19.80 -20.56
N CYS A 826 -0.09 20.87 -21.06
CA CYS A 826 -1.51 21.22 -20.84
C CYS A 826 -2.44 20.75 -21.96
N GLY A 827 -2.02 19.81 -22.81
CA GLY A 827 -2.79 19.38 -23.98
C GLY A 827 -3.59 18.12 -23.78
N ALA A 828 -3.73 17.60 -22.54
CA ALA A 828 -4.61 16.47 -22.26
C ALA A 828 -5.46 16.76 -21.03
N TYR A 829 -6.78 16.73 -21.22
CA TYR A 829 -7.83 16.98 -20.23
C TYR A 829 -7.88 18.40 -19.64
N ASP A 830 -6.82 19.21 -19.73
CA ASP A 830 -6.87 20.60 -19.29
C ASP A 830 -7.84 21.44 -20.12
N LEU A 831 -7.88 21.25 -21.45
CA LEU A 831 -8.86 21.92 -22.29
C LEU A 831 -10.26 21.32 -22.13
N SER A 832 -10.42 20.01 -22.27
CA SER A 832 -11.74 19.35 -22.28
C SER A 832 -12.44 19.36 -20.92
N MET A 833 -11.70 19.53 -19.82
CA MET A 833 -12.27 19.64 -18.47
C MET A 833 -12.19 21.07 -17.90
N SER A 834 -11.76 22.06 -18.69
CA SER A 834 -11.76 23.47 -18.25
C SER A 834 -13.18 23.95 -17.91
N TYR A 835 -13.30 24.87 -16.96
CA TYR A 835 -14.60 25.33 -16.46
C TYR A 835 -14.60 26.82 -16.07
N PRO A 836 -15.74 27.54 -16.21
CA PRO A 836 -15.80 28.99 -16.07
C PRO A 836 -15.78 29.52 -14.64
N PHE A 837 -15.66 28.66 -13.62
CA PHE A 837 -15.60 29.11 -12.22
C PHE A 837 -14.30 29.88 -11.97
N GLY A 838 -14.36 30.98 -11.20
CA GLY A 838 -13.23 31.93 -11.10
C GLY A 838 -12.86 32.64 -12.42
N ARG A 839 -13.67 32.42 -13.48
CA ARG A 839 -13.50 32.75 -14.91
C ARG A 839 -12.41 31.97 -15.65
N GLY A 840 -12.23 30.68 -15.38
CA GLY A 840 -11.38 29.80 -16.20
C GLY A 840 -11.91 29.54 -17.61
N LEU A 841 -11.01 29.10 -18.51
CA LEU A 841 -11.08 28.92 -19.98
C LEU A 841 -10.18 29.93 -20.72
N ALA A 842 -8.89 29.94 -20.35
CA ALA A 842 -7.78 30.65 -20.98
C ALA A 842 -7.92 30.78 -22.51
N ALA A 843 -7.63 31.97 -23.04
CA ALA A 843 -7.80 32.28 -24.45
C ALA A 843 -6.84 31.45 -25.32
N GLU A 844 -7.36 30.84 -26.38
CA GLU A 844 -6.58 30.00 -27.30
C GLU A 844 -5.76 30.86 -28.26
N ALA A 845 -4.50 30.48 -28.46
CA ALA A 845 -3.59 31.04 -29.44
C ALA A 845 -2.75 29.91 -30.07
N LEU A 846 -2.38 30.10 -31.33
CA LEU A 846 -1.44 29.24 -32.02
C LEU A 846 -0.04 29.80 -31.80
N ALA A 847 0.90 28.93 -31.43
CA ALA A 847 2.32 29.25 -31.28
C ALA A 847 3.13 28.60 -32.41
#